data_AF-A0A955J7H8-F1
#
_entry.id   AF-A0A955J7H8-F1
#
_cell.length_a   1.000
_cell.length_b   1.000
_cell.length_c   1.000
_cell.angle_alpha   90.00
_cell.angle_beta   90.00
_cell.angle_gamma   90.00
#
_symmetry.space_group_name_H-M   'P 1'
#
loop_
_entity.id
_entity.type
_entity.pdbx_description
1 polymer ?
#
loop_
_entity_poly.entity_id
_entity_poly.type
_entity_poly.pdbx_seq_one_letter_code
_entity_poly.pdbx_strand_id
1 'polypeptide(L)'
;MSLSIRNILFAVPLFCFISIVFTILSPTPAQAVTGGDWRAGNVIDDGVFYNNNDMSVADIQNFLNGKVTCDTWGAKSSEYGGGTRAQYGASRGYPAPYTCLKDYTQDGKTAAQIIKEAADTYRISSKSLIVLLQKEQALVTDEWPWSIQYRSATGYGCPDTAPCDAEYYGFRNQVMKAAYQFRRYATYPSEYRYKPYQNNSIQFNPNSGCGSTNVYIENLATAGLYNYTPYQPNPSALSNLYGTGDSCGAYGNRNFWRLFNDWFGSTRTPNYSAQYIDVANYSDSSKAVSVPANKLNPGQRTFMVLRFRNMGSQSWKNTGHGVIRLSTLDTMISPFCDNSWISCDRPTTMNEASVAPGGVATFEFWYKAPAVTSHTTFLTNFGLVSDPIGRVGGSTQFQTTIVYAPVYSAQYLSVENYTDSSKTTSVPANILSPGQRTYMVLRFRNIGNMSWRNSGSGAVRVLIRDQSSSPFCETTWVSCNRPAEMNEALVSPGQDASFEFWYKAPATSSDTSFLTRFGLVSDPISLIGGTTQSQTTLVKASVYSAQYLSVENYTDSSKTTSVPANILSPGQRTYMVLRFRNTGTINWTSSGSGVIRLLTNNGTSSPFCDQTWLTCNRPTELKGSTVSPGQDASFEFWYKAPMVSSVTTYTTRFSLVSDPISMLQGSGQIQTTNVIP
;
A
#
# COMPACT_ATOMS: atom_id res chain seq x y z
N MET A 1 46.87 -25.36 -54.46
CA MET A 1 47.59 -26.32 -53.59
C MET A 1 47.19 -26.02 -52.15
N SER A 2 46.57 -27.00 -51.46
CA SER A 2 46.34 -27.11 -49.99
C SER A 2 45.51 -26.01 -49.27
N LEU A 3 44.23 -26.20 -48.92
CA LEU A 3 43.65 -26.88 -47.72
C LEU A 3 44.13 -26.34 -46.35
N SER A 4 43.22 -25.77 -45.52
CA SER A 4 42.54 -26.49 -44.43
C SER A 4 41.95 -25.57 -43.33
N ILE A 5 40.78 -26.00 -42.85
CA ILE A 5 39.95 -25.56 -41.71
C ILE A 5 40.67 -25.73 -40.35
N ARG A 6 40.39 -24.84 -39.37
CA ARG A 6 40.18 -25.24 -37.96
C ARG A 6 39.48 -24.18 -37.10
N ASN A 7 38.27 -24.53 -36.64
CA ASN A 7 37.54 -23.90 -35.53
C ASN A 7 38.24 -24.21 -34.19
N ILE A 8 38.41 -23.20 -33.32
CA ILE A 8 38.70 -23.39 -31.90
C ILE A 8 37.77 -22.48 -31.08
N LEU A 9 36.85 -23.12 -30.35
CA LEU A 9 36.08 -22.55 -29.26
C LEU A 9 37.01 -22.14 -28.11
N PHE A 10 36.91 -20.89 -27.65
CA PHE A 10 37.46 -20.47 -26.36
C PHE A 10 36.34 -20.42 -25.30
N ALA A 11 36.45 -21.32 -24.33
CA ALA A 11 35.70 -21.26 -23.08
C ALA A 11 36.26 -20.15 -22.19
N VAL A 12 35.39 -19.27 -21.69
CA VAL A 12 35.73 -18.22 -20.71
C VAL A 12 35.48 -18.78 -19.31
N PRO A 13 36.46 -18.78 -18.38
CA PRO A 13 36.22 -19.21 -17.01
C PRO A 13 35.65 -18.03 -16.20
N LEU A 14 34.53 -18.30 -15.52
CA LEU A 14 33.86 -17.41 -14.58
C LEU A 14 34.68 -17.34 -13.27
N PHE A 15 35.46 -16.27 -13.08
CA PHE A 15 36.16 -16.00 -11.82
C PHE A 15 35.18 -15.37 -10.81
N CYS A 16 34.79 -16.12 -9.78
CA CYS A 16 34.10 -15.62 -8.59
C CYS A 16 35.06 -14.78 -7.74
N PHE A 17 34.95 -13.46 -7.80
CA PHE A 17 35.58 -12.55 -6.83
C PHE A 17 34.73 -12.49 -5.55
N ILE A 18 35.14 -13.20 -4.51
CA ILE A 18 34.68 -12.94 -3.14
C ILE A 18 35.51 -11.77 -2.61
N SER A 19 34.97 -10.56 -2.68
CA SER A 19 35.56 -9.39 -2.02
C SER A 19 35.20 -9.41 -0.54
N ILE A 20 36.14 -9.85 0.31
CA ILE A 20 36.09 -9.62 1.76
C ILE A 20 36.42 -8.14 1.98
N VAL A 21 35.39 -7.33 2.20
CA VAL A 21 35.53 -5.93 2.61
C VAL A 21 35.91 -5.92 4.09
N PHE A 22 37.21 -5.77 4.39
CA PHE A 22 37.65 -5.35 5.71
C PHE A 22 37.26 -3.87 5.89
N THR A 23 36.24 -3.61 6.71
CA THR A 23 35.89 -2.25 7.14
C THR A 23 36.99 -1.72 8.06
N ILE A 24 37.92 -0.95 7.49
CA ILE A 24 38.83 -0.10 8.25
C ILE A 24 37.98 1.02 8.87
N LEU A 25 37.56 0.83 10.12
CA LEU A 25 37.01 1.90 10.96
C LEU A 25 38.11 2.95 11.16
N SER A 26 38.14 3.97 10.31
CA SER A 26 38.90 5.18 10.60
C SER A 26 38.14 5.96 11.67
N PRO A 27 38.69 6.19 12.87
CA PRO A 27 38.03 7.04 13.86
C PRO A 27 37.89 8.45 13.26
N THR A 28 36.68 8.99 13.30
CA THR A 28 36.46 10.40 12.97
C THR A 28 37.18 11.26 14.02
N PRO A 29 37.83 12.37 13.61
CA PRO A 29 38.50 13.25 14.56
C PRO A 29 37.47 13.81 15.54
N ALA A 30 37.63 13.49 16.83
CA ALA A 30 36.89 14.15 17.89
C ALA A 30 37.21 15.66 17.84
N GLN A 31 36.19 16.52 17.95
CA GLN A 31 36.46 17.94 18.15
C GLN A 31 37.23 18.12 19.47
N ALA A 32 38.37 18.80 19.42
CA ALA A 32 39.17 19.05 20.60
C ALA A 32 38.36 19.87 21.60
N VAL A 33 38.27 19.39 22.85
CA VAL A 33 37.63 20.13 23.94
C VAL A 33 38.41 21.42 24.26
N THR A 34 37.71 22.46 24.69
CA THR A 34 38.30 23.73 25.11
C THR A 34 38.19 23.90 26.62
N GLY A 35 38.99 24.81 27.21
CA GLY A 35 38.91 25.08 28.65
C GLY A 35 37.52 25.53 29.13
N GLY A 36 36.69 26.07 28.24
CA GLY A 36 35.31 26.45 28.53
C GLY A 36 34.35 25.28 28.72
N ASP A 37 34.71 24.08 28.23
CA ASP A 37 33.89 22.86 28.37
C ASP A 37 34.06 22.18 29.74
N TRP A 38 35.04 22.64 30.54
CA TRP A 38 35.30 22.12 31.88
C TRP A 38 34.16 22.46 32.84
N ARG A 39 33.60 21.44 33.51
CA ARG A 39 32.63 21.61 34.60
C ARG A 39 33.22 21.03 35.88
N ALA A 40 33.69 21.90 36.78
CA ALA A 40 34.32 21.47 38.03
C ALA A 40 33.43 20.55 38.87
N GLY A 41 32.11 20.78 38.86
CA GLY A 41 31.11 19.98 39.58
C GLY A 41 30.78 18.65 38.94
N ASN A 42 31.16 18.44 37.68
CA ASN A 42 30.86 17.21 36.95
C ASN A 42 31.97 16.94 35.93
N VAL A 43 33.05 16.28 36.37
CA VAL A 43 34.21 15.97 35.53
C VAL A 43 33.85 14.85 34.54
N ILE A 44 33.10 13.85 35.02
CA ILE A 44 32.58 12.72 34.23
C ILE A 44 31.28 12.22 34.87
N ASP A 45 30.33 11.82 34.04
CA ASP A 45 29.05 11.28 34.52
C ASP A 45 29.21 9.85 35.06
N ASP A 46 28.42 9.50 36.08
CA ASP A 46 28.43 8.15 36.70
C ASP A 46 28.20 7.05 35.67
N GLY A 47 27.28 7.26 34.71
CA GLY A 47 26.95 6.30 33.66
C GLY A 47 28.11 6.04 32.67
N VAL A 48 29.09 6.94 32.61
CA VAL A 48 30.31 6.74 31.81
C VAL A 48 31.41 6.11 32.67
N PHE A 49 31.65 6.63 33.88
CA PHE A 49 32.75 6.20 34.74
C PHE A 49 32.56 4.80 35.35
N TYR A 50 31.32 4.40 35.62
CA TYR A 50 30.98 3.10 36.22
C TYR A 50 30.49 2.06 35.19
N ASN A 51 30.64 2.32 33.89
CA ASN A 51 30.28 1.38 32.82
C ASN A 51 31.43 0.40 32.52
N ASN A 52 31.41 -0.77 33.14
CA ASN A 52 32.42 -1.82 32.91
C ASN A 52 32.26 -2.57 31.57
N ASN A 53 31.18 -2.33 30.82
CA ASN A 53 30.93 -2.93 29.51
C ASN A 53 31.46 -2.06 28.35
N ASP A 54 32.25 -1.04 28.65
CA ASP A 54 32.70 -0.02 27.71
C ASP A 54 33.78 -0.47 26.72
N MET A 55 34.53 -1.54 27.05
CA MET A 55 35.53 -2.18 26.19
C MET A 55 35.64 -3.69 26.50
N SER A 56 35.84 -4.51 25.47
CA SER A 56 36.29 -5.90 25.63
C SER A 56 37.81 -5.99 25.85
N VAL A 57 38.33 -7.16 26.25
CA VAL A 57 39.80 -7.39 26.33
C VAL A 57 40.47 -7.09 24.99
N ALA A 58 39.84 -7.49 23.88
CA ALA A 58 40.37 -7.26 22.55
C ALA A 58 40.39 -5.75 22.21
N ASP A 59 39.34 -5.01 22.55
CA ASP A 59 39.31 -3.55 22.34
C ASP A 59 40.40 -2.84 23.14
N ILE A 60 40.62 -3.26 24.39
CA ILE A 60 41.68 -2.70 25.25
C ILE A 60 43.04 -2.99 24.62
N GLN A 61 43.30 -4.24 24.23
CA GLN A 61 44.58 -4.62 23.62
C GLN A 61 44.83 -3.86 22.31
N ASN A 62 43.82 -3.74 21.45
CA ASN A 62 43.92 -2.98 20.21
C ASN A 62 44.18 -1.50 20.46
N PHE A 63 43.52 -0.91 21.46
CA PHE A 63 43.77 0.48 21.86
C PHE A 63 45.23 0.67 22.32
N LEU A 64 45.73 -0.20 23.21
CA LEU A 64 47.12 -0.12 23.70
C LEU A 64 48.13 -0.28 22.55
N ASN A 65 47.89 -1.22 21.64
CA ASN A 65 48.72 -1.41 20.46
C ASN A 65 48.79 -0.16 19.56
N GLY A 66 47.69 0.59 19.46
CA GLY A 66 47.62 1.82 18.68
C GLY A 66 48.25 3.05 19.34
N LYS A 67 48.63 2.99 20.63
CA LYS A 67 49.14 4.15 21.38
C LYS A 67 50.65 4.26 21.44
N VAL A 68 51.39 3.17 21.26
CA VAL A 68 52.84 3.16 21.48
C VAL A 68 53.59 2.21 20.57
N THR A 69 54.73 2.66 20.05
CA THR A 69 55.75 1.81 19.45
C THR A 69 56.93 1.69 20.40
N CYS A 70 57.22 0.49 20.88
CA CYS A 70 58.22 0.27 21.92
C CYS A 70 59.65 0.51 21.42
N ASP A 71 60.43 1.22 22.23
CA ASP A 71 61.88 1.23 22.16
C ASP A 71 62.45 0.17 23.10
N THR A 72 62.11 -1.10 22.84
CA THR A 72 62.42 -2.25 23.72
C THR A 72 63.89 -2.33 24.08
N TRP A 73 64.78 -1.98 23.16
CA TRP A 73 66.23 -2.06 23.36
C TRP A 73 66.86 -0.69 23.70
N GLY A 74 66.04 0.34 23.92
CA GLY A 74 66.51 1.68 24.29
C GLY A 74 67.47 2.28 23.27
N ALA A 75 67.25 2.05 21.98
CA ALA A 75 68.12 2.46 20.89
C ALA A 75 67.97 3.95 20.55
N LYS A 76 66.86 4.58 20.91
CA LYS A 76 66.65 6.02 20.71
C LYS A 76 67.55 6.83 21.67
N SER A 77 67.80 8.08 21.32
CA SER A 77 68.54 9.01 22.19
C SER A 77 67.74 9.31 23.47
N SER A 78 68.42 9.36 24.62
CA SER A 78 67.81 9.70 25.90
C SER A 78 67.45 11.18 25.97
N GLU A 79 66.21 11.49 26.35
CA GLU A 79 65.72 12.85 26.62
C GLU A 79 66.46 13.52 27.78
N TYR A 80 67.10 12.72 28.64
CA TYR A 80 67.83 13.16 29.81
C TYR A 80 69.35 13.26 29.57
N GLY A 81 69.79 13.10 28.31
CA GLY A 81 71.20 13.02 27.96
C GLY A 81 71.84 11.67 28.32
N GLY A 82 73.15 11.55 28.13
CA GLY A 82 73.91 10.33 28.48
C GLY A 82 73.89 9.22 27.42
N GLY A 83 73.61 9.54 26.16
CA GLY A 83 73.67 8.60 25.03
C GLY A 83 72.31 8.01 24.67
N THR A 84 72.24 6.70 24.48
CA THR A 84 70.98 5.99 24.19
C THR A 84 70.15 5.81 25.46
N ARG A 85 68.84 5.63 25.32
CA ARG A 85 67.93 5.33 26.43
C ARG A 85 68.38 4.10 27.23
N ALA A 86 68.92 3.08 26.58
CA ALA A 86 69.51 1.91 27.26
C ALA A 86 70.73 2.26 28.12
N GLN A 87 71.63 3.13 27.64
CA GLN A 87 72.78 3.58 28.40
C GLN A 87 72.35 4.40 29.62
N TYR A 88 71.44 5.35 29.42
CA TYR A 88 70.90 6.16 30.51
C TYR A 88 70.15 5.30 31.54
N GLY A 89 69.24 4.43 31.11
CA GLY A 89 68.50 3.55 32.01
C GLY A 89 69.41 2.62 32.81
N ALA A 90 70.43 2.02 32.19
CA ALA A 90 71.43 1.22 32.91
C ALA A 90 72.16 2.03 33.99
N SER A 91 72.53 3.28 33.72
CA SER A 91 73.15 4.18 34.71
C SER A 91 72.24 4.51 35.91
N ARG A 92 70.92 4.36 35.73
CA ARG A 92 69.90 4.58 36.76
C ARG A 92 69.39 3.29 37.41
N GLY A 93 69.96 2.13 37.05
CA GLY A 93 69.57 0.82 37.57
C GLY A 93 68.39 0.16 36.85
N TYR A 94 68.00 0.66 35.67
CA TYR A 94 66.91 0.14 34.83
C TYR A 94 67.43 -0.19 33.42
N PRO A 95 68.25 -1.25 33.25
CA PRO A 95 68.75 -1.66 31.95
C PRO A 95 67.64 -2.23 31.05
N ALA A 96 67.82 -2.13 29.73
CA ALA A 96 66.98 -2.82 28.75
C ALA A 96 67.06 -4.36 28.91
N PRO A 97 66.05 -5.14 28.46
CA PRO A 97 64.91 -4.74 27.64
C PRO A 97 63.77 -4.04 28.41
N TYR A 98 63.20 -3.01 27.80
CA TYR A 98 61.99 -2.34 28.28
C TYR A 98 60.73 -3.01 27.70
N THR A 99 59.70 -3.14 28.52
CA THR A 99 58.41 -3.72 28.12
C THR A 99 57.34 -2.63 28.20
N CYS A 100 56.76 -2.19 27.08
CA CYS A 100 55.64 -1.24 27.13
C CYS A 100 54.37 -1.91 27.63
N LEU A 101 53.40 -1.10 28.05
CA LEU A 101 52.14 -1.57 28.60
C LEU A 101 51.40 -2.52 27.64
N LYS A 102 51.47 -2.27 26.33
CA LYS A 102 50.83 -3.12 25.31
C LYS A 102 51.36 -4.56 25.28
N ASP A 103 52.62 -4.78 25.65
CA ASP A 103 53.28 -6.10 25.66
C ASP A 103 53.47 -6.63 27.09
N TYR A 104 53.03 -5.88 28.11
CA TYR A 104 53.24 -6.25 29.51
C TYR A 104 52.37 -7.44 29.92
N THR A 105 52.98 -8.37 30.64
CA THR A 105 52.30 -9.52 31.24
C THR A 105 52.70 -9.70 32.70
N GLN A 106 51.75 -10.14 33.51
CA GLN A 106 51.95 -10.48 34.91
C GLN A 106 51.07 -11.70 35.24
N ASP A 107 51.64 -12.73 35.86
CA ASP A 107 50.94 -13.96 36.26
C ASP A 107 50.13 -14.62 35.12
N GLY A 108 50.71 -14.64 33.91
CA GLY A 108 50.08 -15.21 32.73
C GLY A 108 48.95 -14.37 32.11
N LYS A 109 48.70 -13.15 32.63
CA LYS A 109 47.70 -12.22 32.10
C LYS A 109 48.36 -11.02 31.43
N THR A 110 47.82 -10.56 30.31
CA THR A 110 48.22 -9.29 29.68
C THR A 110 47.71 -8.10 30.48
N ALA A 111 48.32 -6.92 30.27
CA ALA A 111 47.80 -5.68 30.84
C ALA A 111 46.32 -5.44 30.48
N ALA A 112 45.91 -5.76 29.25
CA ALA A 112 44.52 -5.64 28.81
C ALA A 112 43.57 -6.54 29.62
N GLN A 113 43.98 -7.78 29.89
CA GLN A 113 43.21 -8.70 30.72
C GLN A 113 43.10 -8.22 32.17
N ILE A 114 44.19 -7.69 32.73
CA ILE A 114 44.23 -7.16 34.10
C ILE A 114 43.33 -5.92 34.23
N ILE A 115 43.36 -5.00 33.26
CA ILE A 115 42.49 -3.82 33.24
C ILE A 115 41.02 -4.25 33.19
N LYS A 116 40.69 -5.20 32.29
CA LYS A 116 39.32 -5.69 32.15
C LYS A 116 38.84 -6.42 33.40
N GLU A 117 39.70 -7.22 34.02
CA GLU A 117 39.41 -7.91 35.28
C GLU A 117 39.07 -6.92 36.40
N ALA A 118 39.84 -5.84 36.55
CA ALA A 118 39.57 -4.80 37.53
C ALA A 118 38.28 -4.04 37.24
N ALA A 119 38.05 -3.69 35.96
CA ALA A 119 36.83 -3.06 35.48
C ALA A 119 35.60 -3.90 35.83
N ASP A 120 35.61 -5.21 35.55
CA ASP A 120 34.49 -6.11 35.81
C ASP A 120 34.28 -6.37 37.31
N THR A 121 35.36 -6.57 38.06
CA THR A 121 35.29 -6.85 39.50
C THR A 121 34.65 -5.70 40.26
N TYR A 122 35.05 -4.46 39.95
CA TYR A 122 34.62 -3.27 40.67
C TYR A 122 33.62 -2.41 39.90
N ARG A 123 33.13 -2.89 38.76
CA ARG A 123 32.19 -2.19 37.88
C ARG A 123 32.68 -0.79 37.53
N ILE A 124 33.92 -0.67 37.08
CA ILE A 124 34.54 0.61 36.66
C ILE A 124 34.76 0.55 35.15
N SER A 125 34.67 1.70 34.48
CA SER A 125 35.01 1.82 33.07
C SER A 125 36.47 1.45 32.79
N SER A 126 36.69 0.56 31.82
CA SER A 126 38.02 0.20 31.34
C SER A 126 38.74 1.42 30.78
N LYS A 127 38.01 2.30 30.07
CA LYS A 127 38.51 3.58 29.55
C LYS A 127 39.01 4.48 30.67
N SER A 128 38.28 4.56 31.78
CA SER A 128 38.67 5.38 32.95
C SER A 128 39.94 4.87 33.60
N LEU A 129 40.11 3.54 33.72
CA LEU A 129 41.34 2.94 34.25
C LEU A 129 42.54 3.17 33.32
N ILE A 130 42.34 3.11 32.00
CA ILE A 130 43.39 3.42 31.01
C ILE A 130 43.82 4.89 31.11
N VAL A 131 42.87 5.82 31.22
CA VAL A 131 43.18 7.25 31.40
C VAL A 131 43.92 7.48 32.72
N LEU A 132 43.55 6.77 33.79
CA LEU A 132 44.25 6.85 35.07
C LEU A 132 45.71 6.40 34.95
N LEU A 133 45.98 5.27 34.31
CA LEU A 133 47.35 4.78 34.07
C LEU A 133 48.20 5.80 33.30
N GLN A 134 47.60 6.48 32.32
CA GLN A 134 48.29 7.55 31.60
C GLN A 134 48.54 8.77 32.48
N LYS A 135 47.53 9.21 33.23
CA LYS A 135 47.62 10.41 34.06
C LYS A 135 48.67 10.26 35.15
N GLU A 136 48.75 9.09 35.79
CA GLU A 136 49.56 8.89 37.00
C GLU A 136 51.02 8.55 36.69
N GLN A 137 51.29 7.82 35.60
CA GLN A 137 52.63 7.31 35.31
C GLN A 137 52.99 7.31 33.82
N ALA A 138 52.15 7.91 32.96
CA ALA A 138 52.32 7.99 31.50
C ALA A 138 52.48 6.63 30.77
N LEU A 139 52.13 5.50 31.40
CA LEU A 139 52.42 4.15 30.87
C LEU A 139 51.83 3.86 29.50
N VAL A 140 50.67 4.44 29.15
CA VAL A 140 49.94 4.05 27.93
C VAL A 140 50.69 4.48 26.68
N THR A 141 51.40 5.60 26.74
CA THR A 141 52.19 6.15 25.61
C THR A 141 53.70 6.02 25.79
N ASP A 142 54.16 5.49 26.93
CA ASP A 142 55.60 5.38 27.23
C ASP A 142 56.25 4.27 26.40
N GLU A 143 57.27 4.66 25.62
CA GLU A 143 58.00 3.78 24.72
C GLU A 143 59.09 2.95 25.42
N TRP A 144 59.50 3.32 26.64
CA TRP A 144 60.61 2.68 27.37
C TRP A 144 60.40 2.69 28.90
N PRO A 145 59.22 2.25 29.39
CA PRO A 145 58.87 2.40 30.80
C PRO A 145 59.77 1.55 31.70
N TRP A 146 60.06 2.09 32.88
CA TRP A 146 60.83 1.41 33.92
C TRP A 146 59.94 0.53 34.80
N SER A 147 60.54 -0.50 35.41
CA SER A 147 59.83 -1.43 36.30
C SER A 147 59.14 -0.72 37.48
N ILE A 148 59.68 0.41 37.94
CA ILE A 148 59.09 1.22 39.01
C ILE A 148 57.73 1.82 38.63
N GLN A 149 57.51 2.16 37.36
CA GLN A 149 56.23 2.65 36.88
C GLN A 149 55.14 1.56 37.00
N TYR A 150 55.46 0.30 36.69
CA TYR A 150 54.54 -0.82 36.91
C TYR A 150 54.31 -1.14 38.38
N ARG A 151 55.33 -0.94 39.23
CA ARG A 151 55.22 -1.13 40.67
C ARG A 151 54.16 -0.22 41.29
N SER A 152 54.05 1.02 40.81
CA SER A 152 53.18 2.08 41.35
C SER A 152 52.29 2.70 40.27
N ALA A 153 51.74 1.87 39.38
CA ALA A 153 51.12 2.26 38.09
C ALA A 153 49.97 3.28 38.17
N THR A 154 49.24 3.31 39.28
CA THR A 154 48.11 4.24 39.49
C THR A 154 48.37 5.22 40.63
N GLY A 155 49.53 5.15 41.30
CA GLY A 155 49.82 5.94 42.49
C GLY A 155 49.00 5.53 43.72
N TYR A 156 48.26 4.41 43.69
CA TYR A 156 47.50 3.97 44.84
C TYR A 156 48.43 3.57 45.99
N GLY A 157 48.21 4.17 47.17
CA GLY A 157 49.05 3.96 48.35
C GLY A 157 50.37 4.72 48.32
N CYS A 158 50.52 5.74 47.45
CA CYS A 158 51.71 6.59 47.36
C CYS A 158 51.42 8.02 47.85
N PRO A 159 51.50 8.30 49.16
CA PRO A 159 51.33 9.66 49.67
C PRO A 159 52.51 10.58 49.27
N ASP A 160 52.25 11.85 49.03
CA ASP A 160 53.29 12.82 48.62
C ASP A 160 54.42 13.01 49.66
N THR A 161 54.16 12.69 50.93
CA THR A 161 55.08 12.95 52.05
C THR A 161 55.71 11.69 52.65
N ALA A 162 55.47 10.50 52.08
CA ALA A 162 56.03 9.25 52.58
C ALA A 162 56.25 8.24 51.42
N PRO A 163 57.09 7.20 51.62
CA PRO A 163 57.21 6.13 50.64
C PRO A 163 55.86 5.47 50.34
N CYS A 164 55.70 4.98 49.11
CA CYS A 164 54.55 4.16 48.76
C CYS A 164 54.45 2.92 49.65
N ASP A 165 53.23 2.55 50.01
CA ASP A 165 52.94 1.33 50.76
C ASP A 165 53.26 0.08 49.91
N ALA A 166 54.17 -0.75 50.43
CA ALA A 166 54.64 -1.95 49.75
C ALA A 166 53.54 -3.01 49.58
N GLU A 167 52.47 -2.99 50.38
CA GLU A 167 51.33 -3.89 50.25
C GLU A 167 50.69 -3.80 48.85
N TYR A 168 50.74 -2.62 48.23
CA TYR A 168 50.05 -2.35 46.97
C TYR A 168 50.95 -2.41 45.75
N TYR A 169 52.21 -2.83 45.89
CA TYR A 169 53.13 -2.93 44.76
C TYR A 169 52.70 -3.95 43.71
N GLY A 170 52.99 -3.62 42.45
CA GLY A 170 52.76 -4.46 41.28
C GLY A 170 51.58 -3.98 40.42
N PHE A 171 51.69 -4.15 39.11
CA PHE A 171 50.74 -3.58 38.16
C PHE A 171 49.30 -4.04 38.42
N ARG A 172 49.10 -5.36 38.57
CA ARG A 172 47.78 -5.92 38.91
C ARG A 172 47.23 -5.36 40.22
N ASN A 173 48.04 -5.26 41.27
CA ASN A 173 47.59 -4.73 42.57
C ASN A 173 47.19 -3.26 42.46
N GLN A 174 47.99 -2.44 41.77
CA GLN A 174 47.73 -1.02 41.56
C GLN A 174 46.42 -0.77 40.79
N VAL A 175 46.19 -1.50 39.70
CA VAL A 175 44.96 -1.37 38.89
C VAL A 175 43.74 -1.87 39.67
N MET A 176 43.84 -3.02 40.33
CA MET A 176 42.75 -3.59 41.14
C MET A 176 42.39 -2.69 42.32
N LYS A 177 43.39 -2.15 43.04
CA LYS A 177 43.14 -1.30 44.21
C LYS A 177 42.65 0.09 43.83
N ALA A 178 43.10 0.66 42.72
CA ALA A 178 42.50 1.90 42.19
C ALA A 178 41.02 1.70 41.84
N ALA A 179 40.68 0.64 41.10
CA ALA A 179 39.29 0.31 40.77
C ALA A 179 38.43 0.06 42.02
N TYR A 180 38.96 -0.71 42.98
CA TYR A 180 38.34 -0.90 44.30
C TYR A 180 38.07 0.42 45.00
N GLN A 181 39.05 1.32 45.04
CA GLN A 181 38.94 2.58 45.76
C GLN A 181 37.89 3.50 45.13
N PHE A 182 37.82 3.57 43.80
CA PHE A 182 36.77 4.32 43.11
C PHE A 182 35.37 3.74 43.32
N ARG A 183 35.25 2.41 43.40
CA ARG A 183 33.99 1.76 43.80
C ARG A 183 33.65 2.08 45.26
N ARG A 184 34.63 2.05 46.15
CA ARG A 184 34.45 2.39 47.57
C ARG A 184 34.01 3.85 47.77
N TYR A 185 34.57 4.80 47.02
CA TYR A 185 34.11 6.19 47.04
C TYR A 185 32.62 6.31 46.65
N ALA A 186 32.14 5.53 45.68
CA ALA A 186 30.72 5.50 45.31
C ALA A 186 29.83 4.79 46.33
N THR A 187 30.34 3.72 46.98
CA THR A 187 29.56 2.95 47.96
C THR A 187 29.43 3.67 49.30
N TYR A 188 30.49 4.34 49.76
CA TYR A 188 30.55 5.04 51.06
C TYR A 188 30.94 6.52 50.90
N PRO A 189 30.19 7.32 50.14
CA PRO A 189 30.57 8.69 49.79
C PRO A 189 30.66 9.63 51.01
N SER A 190 29.99 9.30 52.11
CA SER A 190 30.01 10.08 53.35
C SER A 190 31.31 9.95 54.15
N GLU A 191 32.12 8.90 53.93
CA GLU A 191 33.37 8.64 54.66
C GLU A 191 34.55 9.50 54.19
N TYR A 192 34.38 10.26 53.10
CA TYR A 192 35.48 10.96 52.43
C TYR A 192 35.31 12.49 52.46
N ARG A 193 36.42 13.20 52.19
CA ARG A 193 36.51 14.66 52.27
C ARG A 193 35.51 15.33 51.31
N TYR A 194 35.56 14.96 50.04
CA TYR A 194 34.68 15.51 49.01
C TYR A 194 33.45 14.62 48.84
N LYS A 195 32.25 15.20 49.03
CA LYS A 195 30.99 14.45 48.94
C LYS A 195 30.17 14.88 47.73
N PRO A 196 29.46 13.95 47.06
CA PRO A 196 28.56 14.26 45.95
C PRO A 196 27.29 14.98 46.45
N TYR A 197 26.59 15.64 45.52
CA TYR A 197 25.30 16.31 45.70
C TYR A 197 25.31 17.44 46.74
N GLN A 198 26.46 18.08 46.94
CA GLN A 198 26.60 19.23 47.82
C GLN A 198 27.77 20.14 47.41
N ASN A 199 27.81 21.33 47.99
CA ASN A 199 28.92 22.27 47.82
C ASN A 199 30.16 21.79 48.59
N ASN A 200 31.31 21.80 47.91
CA ASN A 200 32.61 21.47 48.48
C ASN A 200 33.60 22.60 48.14
N SER A 201 34.42 23.04 49.09
CA SER A 201 35.53 23.95 48.81
C SER A 201 36.72 23.15 48.26
N ILE A 202 37.00 23.31 46.96
CA ILE A 202 38.07 22.56 46.27
C ILE A 202 39.21 23.51 45.94
N GLN A 203 40.42 23.17 46.37
CA GLN A 203 41.61 24.00 46.18
C GLN A 203 42.15 23.90 44.74
N PHE A 204 42.79 24.97 44.28
CA PHE A 204 43.48 24.97 42.98
C PHE A 204 44.87 24.31 43.03
N ASN A 205 45.47 24.24 44.22
CA ASN A 205 46.84 23.76 44.43
C ASN A 205 47.03 23.28 45.88
N PRO A 206 47.99 22.39 46.17
CA PRO A 206 48.42 22.09 47.54
C PRO A 206 48.80 23.33 48.35
N ASN A 207 49.39 24.35 47.69
CA ASN A 207 49.63 25.64 48.29
C ASN A 207 48.31 26.38 48.51
N SER A 208 47.89 26.49 49.77
CA SER A 208 46.66 27.19 50.17
C SER A 208 46.60 28.66 49.71
N GLY A 209 47.74 29.32 49.49
CA GLY A 209 47.80 30.68 48.96
C GLY A 209 47.27 30.84 47.54
N CYS A 210 47.13 29.73 46.79
CA CYS A 210 46.51 29.72 45.46
C CYS A 210 44.97 29.75 45.50
N GLY A 211 44.36 29.61 46.67
CA GLY A 211 42.91 29.69 46.87
C GLY A 211 42.11 28.44 46.49
N SER A 212 40.80 28.58 46.60
CA SER A 212 39.79 27.56 46.30
C SER A 212 38.51 28.20 45.75
N THR A 213 37.62 27.40 45.17
CA THR A 213 36.24 27.80 44.90
C THR A 213 35.27 26.76 45.45
N ASN A 214 34.04 27.21 45.74
CA ASN A 214 32.94 26.32 46.08
C ASN A 214 32.39 25.66 44.82
N VAL A 215 32.43 24.34 44.80
CA VAL A 215 31.98 23.51 43.69
C VAL A 215 30.85 22.62 44.17
N TYR A 216 29.67 22.75 43.56
CA TYR A 216 28.61 21.77 43.74
C TYR A 216 28.96 20.50 42.95
N ILE A 217 29.30 19.42 43.64
CA ILE A 217 29.64 18.15 42.98
C ILE A 217 28.33 17.44 42.61
N GLU A 218 28.13 17.16 41.32
CA GLU A 218 26.85 16.67 40.77
C GLU A 218 26.69 15.15 40.84
N ASN A 219 27.76 14.39 41.06
CA ASN A 219 27.72 12.92 40.98
C ASN A 219 28.86 12.22 41.75
N LEU A 220 28.75 10.89 41.86
CA LEU A 220 29.65 10.04 42.65
C LEU A 220 31.06 9.96 42.02
N ALA A 221 31.14 9.81 40.70
CA ALA A 221 32.40 9.68 39.97
C ALA A 221 33.27 10.92 40.14
N THR A 222 32.68 12.11 40.02
CA THR A 222 33.39 13.39 40.21
C THR A 222 33.87 13.55 41.64
N ALA A 223 33.06 13.18 42.64
CA ALA A 223 33.51 13.16 44.04
C ALA A 223 34.70 12.19 44.22
N GLY A 224 34.63 11.00 43.62
CA GLY A 224 35.72 10.02 43.63
C GLY A 224 37.01 10.55 43.03
N LEU A 225 36.95 11.24 41.89
CA LEU A 225 38.13 11.85 41.25
C LEU A 225 38.79 12.91 42.14
N TYR A 226 38.02 13.77 42.80
CA TYR A 226 38.58 14.72 43.77
C TYR A 226 39.13 14.05 45.03
N ASN A 227 38.53 12.94 45.49
CA ASN A 227 39.08 12.20 46.62
C ASN A 227 40.38 11.46 46.25
N TYR A 228 40.55 11.08 44.98
CA TYR A 228 41.78 10.47 44.47
C TYR A 228 42.87 11.50 44.16
N THR A 229 42.50 12.68 43.64
CA THR A 229 43.42 13.75 43.28
C THR A 229 42.83 15.11 43.68
N PRO A 230 43.20 15.66 44.85
CA PRO A 230 42.38 16.64 45.58
C PRO A 230 42.51 18.09 45.13
N TYR A 231 42.55 18.36 43.81
CA TYR A 231 42.63 19.73 43.26
C TYR A 231 41.83 19.89 41.96
N GLN A 232 41.27 21.09 41.76
CA GLN A 232 40.67 21.51 40.49
C GLN A 232 41.64 22.42 39.71
N PRO A 233 41.59 22.46 38.36
CA PRO A 233 42.41 23.39 37.59
C PRO A 233 41.96 24.84 37.82
N ASN A 234 42.92 25.77 37.82
CA ASN A 234 42.64 27.21 37.79
C ASN A 234 42.44 27.70 36.34
N PRO A 235 42.01 28.96 36.13
CA PRO A 235 41.82 29.50 34.78
C PRO A 235 43.06 29.43 33.88
N SER A 236 44.26 29.63 34.45
CA SER A 236 45.52 29.52 33.72
C SER A 236 45.75 28.10 33.18
N ALA A 237 45.55 27.07 34.02
CA ALA A 237 45.64 25.67 33.61
C ALA A 237 44.57 25.25 32.58
N LEU A 238 43.37 25.85 32.62
CA LEU A 238 42.31 25.62 31.63
C LEU A 238 42.56 26.33 30.29
N SER A 239 43.21 27.50 30.32
CA SER A 239 43.61 28.22 29.11
C SER A 239 44.70 27.50 28.31
N ASN A 240 45.50 26.65 28.97
CA ASN A 240 46.58 25.86 28.37
C ASN A 240 46.38 24.35 28.60
N LEU A 241 45.35 23.76 27.98
CA LEU A 241 44.94 22.37 28.23
C LEU A 241 46.03 21.32 27.98
N TYR A 242 46.89 21.54 26.99
CA TYR A 242 47.96 20.61 26.61
C TYR A 242 49.34 21.00 27.17
N GLY A 243 49.42 22.11 27.90
CA GLY A 243 50.66 22.60 28.49
C GLY A 243 50.52 22.92 29.98
N THR A 244 51.47 23.73 30.44
CA THR A 244 51.61 24.18 31.82
C THR A 244 51.05 25.60 31.95
N GLY A 245 50.24 25.82 32.98
CA GLY A 245 49.79 27.16 33.39
C GLY A 245 50.77 27.81 34.37
N ASP A 246 50.24 28.68 35.22
CA ASP A 246 51.01 29.29 36.32
C ASP A 246 51.33 28.32 37.46
N SER A 247 52.05 28.79 38.48
CA SER A 247 52.44 28.01 39.66
C SER A 247 51.27 27.55 40.52
N CYS A 248 50.07 28.10 40.32
CA CYS A 248 48.85 27.75 41.05
C CYS A 248 47.95 26.76 40.28
N GLY A 249 48.34 26.35 39.08
CA GLY A 249 47.60 25.36 38.30
C GLY A 249 47.74 23.94 38.85
N ALA A 250 46.64 23.19 38.92
CA ALA A 250 46.63 21.75 39.09
C ALA A 250 46.16 21.04 37.83
N TYR A 251 46.80 19.91 37.52
CA TYR A 251 46.64 19.24 36.23
C TYR A 251 45.95 17.88 36.31
N GLY A 252 45.81 17.28 37.50
CA GLY A 252 45.30 15.92 37.65
C GLY A 252 43.92 15.70 37.02
N ASN A 253 42.88 16.29 37.61
CA ASN A 253 41.51 16.11 37.11
C ASN A 253 41.30 16.73 35.72
N ARG A 254 42.03 17.82 35.40
CA ARG A 254 42.08 18.40 34.05
C ARG A 254 42.59 17.39 33.02
N ASN A 255 43.72 16.75 33.30
CA ASN A 255 44.35 15.78 32.40
C ASN A 255 43.50 14.52 32.28
N PHE A 256 42.89 14.05 33.37
CA PHE A 256 41.92 12.95 33.29
C PHE A 256 40.81 13.27 32.29
N TRP A 257 40.11 14.39 32.48
CA TRP A 257 39.02 14.81 31.61
C TRP A 257 39.46 15.02 30.16
N ARG A 258 40.56 15.75 29.94
CA ARG A 258 41.09 15.99 28.59
C ARG A 258 41.45 14.69 27.89
N LEU A 259 42.23 13.82 28.54
CA LEU A 259 42.66 12.53 27.98
C LEU A 259 41.47 11.63 27.67
N PHE A 260 40.44 11.61 28.53
CA PHE A 260 39.23 10.85 28.26
C PHE A 260 38.52 11.38 27.01
N ASN A 261 38.35 12.71 26.89
CA ASN A 261 37.73 13.32 25.70
C ASN A 261 38.54 13.06 24.42
N ASP A 262 39.86 13.22 24.47
CA ASP A 262 40.76 13.00 23.33
C ASP A 262 40.73 11.54 22.84
N TRP A 263 40.61 10.58 23.76
CA TRP A 263 40.74 9.15 23.42
C TRP A 263 39.42 8.44 23.19
N PHE A 264 38.37 8.85 23.91
CA PHE A 264 37.14 8.08 24.02
C PHE A 264 35.87 8.91 23.78
N GLY A 265 36.00 10.22 23.55
CA GLY A 265 34.87 11.13 23.38
C GLY A 265 34.30 11.63 24.71
N SER A 266 33.07 12.14 24.68
CA SER A 266 32.51 12.91 25.80
C SER A 266 32.54 12.16 27.14
N THR A 267 32.89 12.89 28.21
CA THR A 267 32.70 12.42 29.60
C THR A 267 31.24 12.50 30.07
N ARG A 268 30.32 12.91 29.19
CA ARG A 268 28.88 12.97 29.45
C ARG A 268 28.20 11.70 28.95
N THR A 269 27.19 11.26 29.69
CA THR A 269 26.29 10.21 29.21
C THR A 269 25.58 10.73 27.96
N PRO A 270 25.57 9.97 26.85
CA PRO A 270 24.82 10.34 25.65
C PRO A 270 23.35 10.63 25.98
N ASN A 271 22.94 11.89 25.89
CA ASN A 271 21.53 12.26 26.01
C ASN A 271 20.94 12.29 24.61
N TYR A 272 20.15 11.27 24.29
CA TYR A 272 19.38 11.19 23.06
C TYR A 272 17.97 11.68 23.36
N SER A 273 17.61 12.82 22.76
CA SER A 273 16.29 13.43 22.94
C SER A 273 15.85 14.05 21.62
N ALA A 274 14.57 13.93 21.32
CA ALA A 274 13.98 14.43 20.09
C ALA A 274 12.70 15.20 20.36
N GLN A 275 12.48 16.26 19.59
CA GLN A 275 11.23 17.02 19.56
C GLN A 275 10.59 16.86 18.19
N TYR A 276 9.32 16.43 18.14
CA TYR A 276 8.54 16.43 16.91
C TYR A 276 8.35 17.87 16.40
N ILE A 277 8.54 18.09 15.10
CA ILE A 277 8.32 19.39 14.44
C ILE A 277 7.02 19.34 13.63
N ASP A 278 7.01 18.54 12.57
CA ASP A 278 5.90 18.47 11.63
C ASP A 278 5.83 17.12 10.90
N VAL A 279 4.68 16.92 10.26
CA VAL A 279 4.42 15.87 9.28
C VAL A 279 3.75 16.49 8.06
N ALA A 280 4.17 16.07 6.88
CA ALA A 280 3.53 16.44 5.62
C ALA A 280 3.42 15.21 4.71
N ASN A 281 2.31 15.13 3.98
CA ASN A 281 2.01 14.05 3.05
C ASN A 281 1.85 14.59 1.63
N TYR A 282 2.29 13.82 0.65
CA TYR A 282 2.33 14.19 -0.75
C TYR A 282 1.92 13.02 -1.65
N SER A 283 1.49 13.32 -2.87
CA SER A 283 1.18 12.30 -3.88
C SER A 283 2.42 11.48 -4.24
N ASP A 284 3.60 12.11 -4.21
CA ASP A 284 4.87 11.52 -4.60
C ASP A 284 6.08 12.24 -3.99
N SER A 285 7.28 11.72 -4.30
CA SER A 285 8.55 12.21 -3.77
C SER A 285 8.99 13.57 -4.32
N SER A 286 8.32 14.12 -5.35
CA SER A 286 8.57 15.50 -5.82
C SER A 286 8.01 16.55 -4.86
N LYS A 287 7.09 16.15 -3.96
CA LYS A 287 6.45 17.01 -2.95
C LYS A 287 5.66 18.19 -3.55
N ALA A 288 5.27 18.09 -4.82
CA ALA A 288 4.53 19.15 -5.52
C ALA A 288 3.05 19.24 -5.10
N VAL A 289 2.41 18.11 -4.78
CA VAL A 289 0.99 18.05 -4.45
C VAL A 289 0.80 17.49 -3.04
N SER A 290 0.29 18.30 -2.12
CA SER A 290 0.00 17.88 -0.74
C SER A 290 -1.25 17.00 -0.67
N VAL A 291 -1.21 15.96 0.16
CA VAL A 291 -2.33 15.04 0.42
C VAL A 291 -2.77 15.17 1.89
N PRO A 292 -4.06 15.36 2.19
CA PRO A 292 -4.55 15.35 3.57
C PRO A 292 -4.33 13.98 4.23
N ALA A 293 -3.59 13.96 5.34
CA ALA A 293 -3.31 12.75 6.12
C ALA A 293 -4.56 11.99 6.59
N ASN A 294 -5.66 12.72 6.78
CA ASN A 294 -6.88 12.24 7.42
C ASN A 294 -7.90 11.65 6.43
N LYS A 295 -7.62 11.59 5.12
CA LYS A 295 -8.56 11.03 4.13
C LYS A 295 -7.80 10.36 2.99
N LEU A 296 -7.55 9.06 3.13
CA LEU A 296 -6.93 8.25 2.07
C LEU A 296 -7.92 7.24 1.51
N ASN A 297 -7.83 6.92 0.23
CA ASN A 297 -8.57 5.81 -0.37
C ASN A 297 -7.87 4.46 -0.06
N PRO A 298 -8.59 3.34 0.03
CA PRO A 298 -7.98 2.02 0.18
C PRO A 298 -6.93 1.75 -0.91
N GLY A 299 -5.74 1.29 -0.50
CA GLY A 299 -4.64 1.01 -1.42
C GLY A 299 -3.88 2.25 -1.91
N GLN A 300 -4.33 3.47 -1.58
CA GLN A 300 -3.63 4.70 -1.95
C GLN A 300 -2.22 4.70 -1.32
N ARG A 301 -1.21 4.85 -2.18
CA ARG A 301 0.18 5.02 -1.79
C ARG A 301 0.49 6.51 -1.67
N THR A 302 1.10 6.92 -0.57
CA THR A 302 1.33 8.33 -0.24
C THR A 302 2.76 8.51 0.26
N PHE A 303 3.40 9.62 -0.10
CA PHE A 303 4.76 9.94 0.31
C PHE A 303 4.73 10.84 1.55
N MET A 304 5.41 10.44 2.61
CA MET A 304 5.39 11.11 3.91
C MET A 304 6.75 11.71 4.24
N VAL A 305 6.72 12.91 4.82
CA VAL A 305 7.89 13.62 5.35
C VAL A 305 7.63 13.90 6.82
N LEU A 306 8.45 13.33 7.71
CA LEU A 306 8.46 13.64 9.14
C LEU A 306 9.73 14.39 9.50
N ARG A 307 9.60 15.39 10.40
CA ARG A 307 10.74 16.14 10.92
C ARG A 307 10.80 16.11 12.43
N PHE A 308 12.02 15.90 12.93
CA PHE A 308 12.33 15.93 14.35
C PHE A 308 13.55 16.82 14.61
N ARG A 309 13.50 17.63 15.66
CA ARG A 309 14.66 18.38 16.15
C ARG A 309 15.45 17.52 17.13
N ASN A 310 16.76 17.51 16.97
CA ASN A 310 17.67 16.93 17.93
C ASN A 310 17.75 17.81 19.17
N MET A 311 17.18 17.34 20.28
CA MET A 311 17.21 18.01 21.59
C MET A 311 18.24 17.36 22.53
N GLY A 312 18.96 16.35 22.04
CA GLY A 312 19.99 15.63 22.76
C GLY A 312 21.32 16.38 22.79
N SER A 313 22.29 15.81 23.51
CA SER A 313 23.67 16.31 23.55
C SER A 313 24.56 15.69 22.47
N GLN A 314 24.09 14.68 21.75
CA GLN A 314 24.85 13.97 20.73
C GLN A 314 24.39 14.32 19.32
N SER A 315 25.35 14.37 18.38
CA SER A 315 25.01 14.43 16.97
C SER A 315 24.38 13.10 16.52
N TRP A 316 23.23 13.17 15.86
CA TRP A 316 22.62 12.02 15.22
C TRP A 316 23.41 11.65 13.97
N LYS A 317 23.42 10.35 13.62
CA LYS A 317 24.07 9.79 12.43
C LYS A 317 23.11 8.86 11.68
N ASN A 318 23.19 8.82 10.35
CA ASN A 318 22.35 7.94 9.53
C ASN A 318 23.01 6.60 9.18
N THR A 319 24.28 6.42 9.58
CA THR A 319 25.10 5.23 9.34
C THR A 319 25.99 4.96 10.55
N GLY A 320 26.51 3.72 10.64
CA GLY A 320 27.39 3.30 11.74
C GLY A 320 26.64 2.94 13.04
N HIS A 321 27.39 2.85 14.13
CA HIS A 321 26.85 2.52 15.45
C HIS A 321 26.03 3.69 16.02
N GLY A 322 24.84 3.41 16.56
CA GLY A 322 23.95 4.45 17.11
C GLY A 322 23.15 5.23 16.07
N VAL A 323 23.00 4.69 14.85
CA VAL A 323 22.20 5.26 13.76
C VAL A 323 20.76 5.55 14.18
N ILE A 324 20.24 6.73 13.82
CA ILE A 324 18.86 7.14 14.12
C ILE A 324 17.92 6.71 13.00
N ARG A 325 16.88 5.95 13.38
CA ARG A 325 15.83 5.46 12.49
C ARG A 325 14.45 5.88 12.98
N LEU A 326 13.52 5.95 12.04
CA LEU A 326 12.11 6.04 12.35
C LEU A 326 11.58 4.63 12.70
N SER A 327 10.66 4.56 13.65
CA SER A 327 10.02 3.32 14.11
C SER A 327 8.54 3.54 14.38
N THR A 328 7.73 2.51 14.13
CA THR A 328 6.36 2.45 14.62
C THR A 328 6.36 1.91 16.06
N LEU A 329 5.80 2.69 17.00
CA LEU A 329 5.91 2.41 18.42
C LEU A 329 4.88 1.40 18.96
N ASP A 330 3.80 1.17 18.21
CA ASP A 330 2.62 0.42 18.68
C ASP A 330 2.56 -1.02 18.17
N THR A 331 3.23 -1.32 17.06
CA THR A 331 3.09 -2.60 16.36
C THR A 331 4.42 -3.03 15.76
N MET A 332 4.73 -4.32 15.78
CA MET A 332 5.86 -4.91 15.05
C MET A 332 5.58 -5.05 13.55
N ILE A 333 4.32 -4.98 13.13
CA ILE A 333 3.93 -5.03 11.71
C ILE A 333 2.88 -3.94 11.49
N SER A 334 3.28 -2.84 10.86
CA SER A 334 2.37 -1.75 10.53
C SER A 334 1.41 -2.16 9.40
N PRO A 335 0.09 -1.89 9.52
CA PRO A 335 -0.86 -2.10 8.43
C PRO A 335 -0.61 -1.15 7.24
N PHE A 336 0.20 -0.10 7.44
CA PHE A 336 0.60 0.84 6.40
C PHE A 336 1.93 0.49 5.72
N CYS A 337 2.52 -0.67 6.08
CA CYS A 337 3.82 -1.10 5.59
C CYS A 337 3.87 -1.07 4.06
N ASP A 338 4.82 -0.31 3.53
CA ASP A 338 5.15 -0.28 2.11
C ASP A 338 6.41 -1.11 1.87
N ASN A 339 6.52 -1.71 0.68
CA ASN A 339 7.66 -2.55 0.33
C ASN A 339 9.01 -1.80 0.32
N SER A 340 9.00 -0.47 0.36
CA SER A 340 10.22 0.36 0.50
C SER A 340 10.71 0.53 1.93
N TRP A 341 9.98 0.05 2.95
CA TRP A 341 10.42 0.14 4.34
C TRP A 341 11.60 -0.79 4.60
N ILE A 342 12.48 -0.43 5.56
CA ILE A 342 13.57 -1.30 6.02
C ILE A 342 13.00 -2.60 6.61
N SER A 343 11.93 -2.47 7.40
CA SER A 343 11.07 -3.55 7.88
C SER A 343 9.69 -2.97 8.21
N CYS A 344 8.66 -3.80 8.41
CA CYS A 344 7.30 -3.27 8.66
C CYS A 344 7.11 -2.52 9.99
N ASP A 345 8.15 -2.42 10.82
CA ASP A 345 8.24 -1.54 11.99
C ASP A 345 9.35 -0.47 11.88
N ARG A 346 10.08 -0.41 10.76
CA ARG A 346 11.18 0.53 10.48
C ARG A 346 11.00 1.14 9.09
N PRO A 347 10.29 2.28 8.97
CA PRO A 347 10.08 2.91 7.67
C PRO A 347 11.36 3.31 6.95
N THR A 348 12.25 4.04 7.63
CA THR A 348 13.44 4.61 6.99
C THR A 348 14.47 5.08 8.03
N THR A 349 15.66 5.44 7.56
CA THR A 349 16.68 6.19 8.30
C THR A 349 16.53 7.68 8.03
N MET A 350 17.19 8.54 8.81
CA MET A 350 17.18 9.98 8.48
C MET A 350 17.96 10.27 7.19
N ASN A 351 17.53 11.30 6.46
CA ASN A 351 18.13 11.68 5.18
C ASN A 351 19.51 12.34 5.35
N GLU A 352 19.71 13.12 6.41
CA GLU A 352 20.95 13.83 6.68
C GLU A 352 22.05 12.88 7.15
N ALA A 353 23.29 13.06 6.68
CA ALA A 353 24.42 12.25 7.15
C ALA A 353 24.68 12.41 8.65
N SER A 354 24.49 13.62 9.17
CA SER A 354 24.58 13.93 10.59
C SER A 354 23.75 15.15 10.96
N VAL A 355 23.15 15.13 12.16
CA VAL A 355 22.38 16.26 12.70
C VAL A 355 22.89 16.60 14.09
N ALA A 356 23.53 17.76 14.23
CA ALA A 356 24.03 18.26 15.51
C ALA A 356 22.89 18.59 16.49
N PRO A 357 23.16 18.71 17.80
CA PRO A 357 22.21 19.26 18.77
C PRO A 357 21.57 20.58 18.28
N GLY A 358 20.25 20.69 18.41
CA GLY A 358 19.43 21.79 17.89
C GLY A 358 19.06 21.68 16.40
N GLY A 359 19.75 20.83 15.64
CA GLY A 359 19.47 20.60 14.22
C GLY A 359 18.20 19.78 13.96
N VAL A 360 17.74 19.77 12.71
CA VAL A 360 16.53 19.05 12.28
C VAL A 360 16.91 17.86 11.40
N ALA A 361 16.34 16.70 11.69
CA ALA A 361 16.42 15.51 10.86
C ALA A 361 15.12 15.31 10.08
N THR A 362 15.25 14.88 8.83
CA THR A 362 14.15 14.60 7.92
C THR A 362 14.07 13.11 7.64
N PHE A 363 12.86 12.55 7.74
CA PHE A 363 12.58 11.16 7.42
C PHE A 363 11.55 11.10 6.30
N GLU A 364 11.95 10.54 5.17
CA GLU A 364 11.11 10.46 3.98
C GLU A 364 10.86 9.02 3.58
N PHE A 365 9.59 8.65 3.41
CA PHE A 365 9.21 7.27 3.09
C PHE A 365 7.82 7.21 2.46
N TRP A 366 7.57 6.12 1.72
CA TRP A 366 6.24 5.80 1.22
C TRP A 366 5.46 5.02 2.26
N TYR A 367 4.15 5.21 2.33
CA TYR A 367 3.26 4.33 3.07
C TYR A 367 2.02 4.02 2.22
N LYS A 368 1.39 2.87 2.44
CA LYS A 368 0.24 2.42 1.66
C LYS A 368 -0.96 2.22 2.55
N ALA A 369 -2.07 2.88 2.22
CA ALA A 369 -3.33 2.67 2.93
C ALA A 369 -3.78 1.20 2.79
N PRO A 370 -4.02 0.47 3.90
CA PRO A 370 -4.54 -0.89 3.83
C PRO A 370 -5.91 -0.95 3.16
N ALA A 371 -6.25 -2.13 2.65
CA ALA A 371 -7.61 -2.40 2.20
C ALA A 371 -8.55 -2.44 3.42
N VAL A 372 -9.64 -1.69 3.33
CA VAL A 372 -10.72 -1.67 4.33
C VAL A 372 -12.05 -1.86 3.60
N THR A 373 -13.10 -2.31 4.28
CA THR A 373 -14.45 -2.52 3.72
C THR A 373 -15.47 -1.49 4.22
N SER A 374 -15.05 -0.63 5.14
CA SER A 374 -15.82 0.47 5.71
C SER A 374 -14.88 1.62 6.05
N HIS A 375 -15.45 2.78 6.44
CA HIS A 375 -14.64 3.90 6.91
C HIS A 375 -13.91 3.51 8.20
N THR A 376 -12.59 3.48 8.15
CA THR A 376 -11.76 3.00 9.26
C THR A 376 -10.72 4.05 9.61
N THR A 377 -10.63 4.37 10.91
CA THR A 377 -9.58 5.24 11.42
C THR A 377 -8.47 4.40 12.03
N PHE A 378 -7.24 4.70 11.66
CA PHE A 378 -6.04 4.10 12.24
C PHE A 378 -5.26 5.17 13.01
N LEU A 379 -4.72 4.75 14.14
CA LEU A 379 -3.76 5.51 14.92
C LEU A 379 -2.42 4.80 14.81
N THR A 380 -1.37 5.54 14.50
CA THR A 380 -0.01 5.02 14.43
C THR A 380 0.93 6.01 15.07
N ASN A 381 1.62 5.60 16.13
CA ASN A 381 2.64 6.39 16.77
C ASN A 381 3.99 6.15 16.09
N PHE A 382 4.58 7.21 15.56
CA PHE A 382 5.95 7.20 15.08
C PHE A 382 6.88 7.76 16.15
N GLY A 383 8.08 7.21 16.25
CA GLY A 383 9.12 7.74 17.10
C GLY A 383 10.51 7.36 16.62
N LEU A 384 11.52 7.95 17.27
CA LEU A 384 12.91 7.72 16.91
C LEU A 384 13.55 6.63 17.79
N VAL A 385 14.32 5.77 17.14
CA VAL A 385 15.14 4.74 17.77
C VAL A 385 16.57 4.85 17.31
N SER A 386 17.50 4.46 18.18
CA SER A 386 18.91 4.29 17.87
C SER A 386 19.29 2.84 18.17
N ASP A 387 19.85 2.12 17.21
CA ASP A 387 20.33 0.76 17.45
C ASP A 387 21.79 0.80 17.95
N PRO A 388 22.17 0.19 19.09
CA PRO A 388 21.39 -0.67 20.01
C PRO A 388 20.78 0.07 21.24
N ILE A 389 20.84 1.40 21.26
CA ILE A 389 20.52 2.25 22.42
C ILE A 389 19.02 2.20 22.80
N GLY A 390 18.14 1.87 21.84
CA GLY A 390 16.70 1.84 22.02
C GLY A 390 16.03 3.16 21.66
N ARG A 391 14.97 3.54 22.38
CA ARG A 391 14.18 4.74 22.08
C ARG A 391 14.95 6.02 22.41
N VAL A 392 14.95 6.96 21.47
CA VAL A 392 15.69 8.25 21.51
C VAL A 392 14.77 9.42 21.89
N GLY A 393 13.51 9.13 22.23
CA GLY A 393 12.48 10.15 22.49
C GLY A 393 11.85 10.69 21.20
N GLY A 394 11.05 11.76 21.33
CA GLY A 394 10.32 12.37 20.21
C GLY A 394 9.34 11.42 19.55
N SER A 395 8.20 11.16 20.21
CA SER A 395 7.08 10.46 19.59
C SER A 395 6.05 11.45 19.06
N THR A 396 5.41 11.09 17.95
CA THR A 396 4.23 11.78 17.44
C THR A 396 3.15 10.76 17.11
N GLN A 397 1.90 11.11 17.40
CA GLN A 397 0.76 10.30 17.02
C GLN A 397 0.25 10.76 15.67
N PHE A 398 0.29 9.86 14.71
CA PHE A 398 -0.28 10.07 13.40
C PHE A 398 -1.65 9.40 13.33
N GLN A 399 -2.70 10.19 13.11
CA GLN A 399 -4.05 9.70 12.84
C GLN A 399 -4.34 9.77 11.35
N THR A 400 -4.78 8.66 10.78
CA THR A 400 -5.25 8.61 9.40
C THR A 400 -6.60 7.91 9.31
N THR A 401 -7.54 8.50 8.60
CA THR A 401 -8.82 7.88 8.29
C THR A 401 -8.81 7.44 6.83
N ILE A 402 -9.05 6.15 6.63
CA ILE A 402 -9.21 5.56 5.30
C ILE A 402 -10.68 5.65 4.93
N VAL A 403 -10.95 6.38 3.87
CA VAL A 403 -12.29 6.65 3.33
C VAL A 403 -12.60 5.59 2.29
N TYR A 404 -13.49 4.67 2.63
CA TYR A 404 -13.96 3.66 1.69
C TYR A 404 -15.01 4.26 0.75
N ALA A 405 -14.58 4.73 -0.43
CA ALA A 405 -15.49 5.24 -1.46
C ALA A 405 -16.12 4.06 -2.23
N PRO A 406 -17.46 3.91 -2.22
CA PRO A 406 -18.13 2.87 -3.00
C PRO A 406 -18.04 3.23 -4.49
N VAL A 407 -17.38 2.37 -5.26
CA VAL A 407 -17.24 2.46 -6.72
C VAL A 407 -18.12 1.38 -7.33
N TYR A 408 -19.22 1.80 -7.94
CA TYR A 408 -20.07 0.96 -8.77
C TYR A 408 -19.66 1.13 -10.23
N SER A 409 -19.03 0.11 -10.80
CA SER A 409 -18.58 0.13 -12.19
C SER A 409 -18.76 -1.24 -12.82
N ALA A 410 -19.15 -1.28 -14.08
CA ALA A 410 -19.30 -2.51 -14.85
C ALA A 410 -18.51 -2.47 -16.15
N GLN A 411 -18.18 -3.66 -16.65
CA GLN A 411 -17.68 -3.88 -18.00
C GLN A 411 -18.74 -4.66 -18.78
N TYR A 412 -19.16 -4.15 -19.93
CA TYR A 412 -20.01 -4.91 -20.85
C TYR A 412 -19.29 -6.16 -21.38
N LEU A 413 -19.98 -7.31 -21.39
CA LEU A 413 -19.44 -8.57 -21.90
C LEU A 413 -20.12 -8.98 -23.20
N SER A 414 -21.45 -9.17 -23.17
CA SER A 414 -22.20 -9.65 -24.33
C SER A 414 -23.67 -9.24 -24.31
N VAL A 415 -24.26 -9.25 -25.51
CA VAL A 415 -25.70 -9.26 -25.76
C VAL A 415 -25.99 -10.46 -26.66
N GLU A 416 -26.86 -11.34 -26.18
CA GLU A 416 -27.26 -12.55 -26.88
C GLU A 416 -28.78 -12.54 -27.04
N ASN A 417 -29.29 -13.00 -28.16
CA ASN A 417 -30.70 -12.93 -28.50
C ASN A 417 -31.18 -14.30 -28.97
N TYR A 418 -32.34 -14.71 -28.49
CA TYR A 418 -32.89 -16.04 -28.74
C TYR A 418 -34.36 -15.97 -29.16
N THR A 419 -34.87 -17.07 -29.69
CA THR A 419 -36.30 -17.23 -29.99
C THR A 419 -37.14 -17.26 -28.72
N ASP A 420 -36.60 -17.82 -27.63
CA ASP A 420 -37.28 -17.99 -26.35
C ASP A 420 -36.30 -18.13 -25.15
N SER A 421 -36.87 -18.30 -23.95
CA SER A 421 -36.13 -18.43 -22.69
C SER A 421 -35.35 -19.74 -22.54
N SER A 422 -35.52 -20.73 -23.43
CA SER A 422 -34.70 -21.95 -23.45
C SER A 422 -33.29 -21.69 -23.97
N LYS A 423 -33.07 -20.57 -24.67
CA LYS A 423 -31.78 -20.13 -25.23
C LYS A 423 -31.13 -21.15 -26.18
N THR A 424 -31.95 -22.01 -26.79
CA THR A 424 -31.49 -23.06 -27.71
C THR A 424 -31.21 -22.55 -29.12
N THR A 425 -32.00 -21.58 -29.59
CA THR A 425 -31.91 -21.03 -30.95
C THR A 425 -31.55 -19.54 -30.90
N SER A 426 -30.34 -19.20 -31.30
CA SER A 426 -29.87 -17.81 -31.38
C SER A 426 -30.44 -17.11 -32.62
N VAL A 427 -30.78 -15.82 -32.49
CA VAL A 427 -31.31 -14.99 -33.57
C VAL A 427 -30.58 -13.64 -33.66
N PRO A 428 -30.31 -13.11 -34.86
CA PRO A 428 -29.80 -11.75 -35.02
C PRO A 428 -30.87 -10.72 -34.61
N ALA A 429 -30.60 -9.88 -33.59
CA ALA A 429 -31.54 -8.83 -33.14
C ALA A 429 -31.48 -7.53 -33.98
N ASN A 430 -30.81 -7.56 -35.12
CA ASN A 430 -30.63 -6.41 -35.99
C ASN A 430 -31.81 -6.20 -36.95
N ILE A 431 -32.62 -7.23 -37.24
CA ILE A 431 -33.79 -7.11 -38.13
C ILE A 431 -34.97 -7.87 -37.52
N LEU A 432 -36.04 -7.15 -37.17
CA LEU A 432 -37.26 -7.72 -36.61
C LEU A 432 -38.49 -7.33 -37.45
N SER A 433 -39.44 -8.25 -37.58
CA SER A 433 -40.77 -7.95 -38.08
C SER A 433 -41.65 -7.31 -36.98
N PRO A 434 -42.65 -6.49 -37.32
CA PRO A 434 -43.55 -5.91 -36.32
C PRO A 434 -44.17 -6.96 -35.39
N GLY A 435 -44.12 -6.71 -34.09
CA GLY A 435 -44.65 -7.61 -33.07
C GLY A 435 -43.79 -8.84 -32.77
N GLN A 436 -42.72 -9.10 -33.53
CA GLN A 436 -41.77 -10.16 -33.26
C GLN A 436 -41.12 -9.94 -31.89
N ARG A 437 -41.07 -11.00 -31.09
CA ARG A 437 -40.40 -11.03 -29.78
C ARG A 437 -39.05 -11.73 -29.93
N THR A 438 -38.06 -11.25 -29.21
CA THR A 438 -36.80 -11.97 -28.99
C THR A 438 -36.48 -11.98 -27.50
N TYR A 439 -35.89 -13.07 -27.02
CA TYR A 439 -35.45 -13.19 -25.64
C TYR A 439 -33.99 -12.74 -25.54
N MET A 440 -33.74 -11.64 -24.85
CA MET A 440 -32.42 -11.00 -24.77
C MET A 440 -31.74 -11.36 -23.45
N VAL A 441 -30.43 -11.63 -23.52
CA VAL A 441 -29.55 -11.86 -22.38
C VAL A 441 -28.41 -10.86 -22.45
N LEU A 442 -28.34 -9.95 -21.49
CA LEU A 442 -27.22 -9.02 -21.32
C LEU A 442 -26.29 -9.52 -20.22
N ARG A 443 -24.98 -9.42 -20.44
CA ARG A 443 -23.97 -9.79 -19.45
C ARG A 443 -22.99 -8.66 -19.19
N PHE A 444 -22.68 -8.46 -17.90
CA PHE A 444 -21.74 -7.46 -17.43
C PHE A 444 -20.84 -8.04 -16.34
N ARG A 445 -19.56 -7.67 -16.31
CA ARG A 445 -18.65 -7.96 -15.21
C ARG A 445 -18.65 -6.82 -14.20
N ASN A 446 -18.76 -7.14 -12.91
CA ASN A 446 -18.55 -6.17 -11.84
C ASN A 446 -17.07 -5.83 -11.73
N ILE A 447 -16.68 -4.64 -12.16
CA ILE A 447 -15.29 -4.12 -12.05
C ILE A 447 -15.18 -3.03 -10.98
N GLY A 448 -16.24 -2.81 -10.20
CA GLY A 448 -16.26 -1.93 -9.05
C GLY A 448 -15.70 -2.59 -7.80
N ASN A 449 -15.79 -1.91 -6.66
CA ASN A 449 -15.40 -2.45 -5.35
C ASN A 449 -16.61 -2.83 -4.48
N MET A 450 -17.83 -2.58 -4.97
CA MET A 450 -19.09 -2.91 -4.28
C MET A 450 -19.72 -4.18 -4.85
N SER A 451 -20.21 -5.06 -3.99
CA SER A 451 -21.07 -6.18 -4.42
C SER A 451 -22.44 -5.66 -4.88
N TRP A 452 -22.95 -6.23 -5.96
CA TRP A 452 -24.29 -5.95 -6.49
C TRP A 452 -25.30 -6.92 -5.91
N ARG A 453 -26.55 -6.48 -5.74
CA ARG A 453 -27.68 -7.30 -5.27
C ARG A 453 -28.83 -7.19 -6.26
N ASN A 454 -29.66 -8.22 -6.38
CA ASN A 454 -30.84 -8.19 -7.26
C ASN A 454 -32.10 -7.61 -6.60
N SER A 455 -32.10 -7.42 -5.29
CA SER A 455 -33.29 -7.01 -4.54
C SER A 455 -32.94 -6.08 -3.38
N GLY A 456 -33.95 -5.38 -2.86
CA GLY A 456 -33.81 -4.39 -1.78
C GLY A 456 -33.31 -3.03 -2.24
N SER A 457 -32.94 -2.18 -1.28
CA SER A 457 -32.32 -0.88 -1.56
C SER A 457 -30.94 -1.10 -2.21
N GLY A 458 -30.71 -0.49 -3.37
CA GLY A 458 -29.50 -0.68 -4.17
C GLY A 458 -29.56 -1.81 -5.19
N ALA A 459 -30.74 -2.38 -5.46
CA ALA A 459 -30.90 -3.44 -6.46
C ALA A 459 -30.41 -2.98 -7.84
N VAL A 460 -29.57 -3.80 -8.48
CA VAL A 460 -29.02 -3.51 -9.81
C VAL A 460 -29.99 -3.95 -10.90
N ARG A 461 -30.28 -3.02 -11.82
CA ARG A 461 -31.25 -3.18 -12.90
C ARG A 461 -30.69 -2.68 -14.22
N VAL A 462 -31.22 -3.21 -15.32
CA VAL A 462 -31.01 -2.63 -16.65
C VAL A 462 -31.79 -1.32 -16.76
N LEU A 463 -31.17 -0.32 -17.35
CA LEU A 463 -31.73 0.98 -17.68
C LEU A 463 -31.71 1.18 -19.20
N ILE A 464 -32.83 1.58 -19.79
CA ILE A 464 -32.81 2.20 -21.12
C ILE A 464 -32.38 3.67 -20.96
N ARG A 465 -31.20 3.98 -21.47
CA ARG A 465 -30.61 5.32 -21.44
C ARG A 465 -31.40 6.28 -22.33
N ASP A 466 -31.48 7.53 -21.89
CA ASP A 466 -31.97 8.68 -22.69
C ASP A 466 -33.45 8.58 -23.13
N GLN A 467 -34.22 7.64 -22.58
CA GLN A 467 -35.65 7.47 -22.86
C GLN A 467 -36.43 7.14 -21.58
N SER A 468 -37.58 7.78 -21.37
CA SER A 468 -38.49 7.48 -20.26
C SER A 468 -39.36 6.24 -20.53
N SER A 469 -39.57 5.88 -21.80
CA SER A 469 -40.32 4.70 -22.22
C SER A 469 -39.79 4.19 -23.56
N SER A 470 -39.39 2.92 -23.60
CA SER A 470 -38.92 2.25 -24.82
C SER A 470 -40.10 1.79 -25.69
N PRO A 471 -40.04 1.95 -27.02
CA PRO A 471 -41.04 1.38 -27.93
C PRO A 471 -40.98 -0.16 -27.98
N PHE A 472 -39.91 -0.77 -27.46
CA PHE A 472 -39.76 -2.23 -27.36
C PHE A 472 -40.28 -2.81 -26.04
N CYS A 473 -40.90 -1.98 -25.21
CA CYS A 473 -41.39 -2.34 -23.88
C CYS A 473 -42.33 -3.56 -23.94
N GLU A 474 -42.12 -4.48 -23.01
CA GLU A 474 -42.95 -5.67 -22.82
C GLU A 474 -43.57 -5.65 -21.42
N THR A 475 -44.74 -6.26 -21.26
CA THR A 475 -45.46 -6.39 -19.99
C THR A 475 -44.67 -7.01 -18.82
N THR A 476 -43.61 -7.75 -19.12
CA THR A 476 -42.71 -8.42 -18.18
C THR A 476 -41.55 -7.54 -17.73
N TRP A 477 -41.38 -6.36 -18.34
CA TRP A 477 -40.38 -5.40 -17.87
C TRP A 477 -40.80 -4.83 -16.51
N VAL A 478 -39.82 -4.52 -15.67
CA VAL A 478 -40.06 -3.82 -14.39
C VAL A 478 -40.76 -2.48 -14.63
N SER A 479 -40.37 -1.78 -15.69
CA SER A 479 -41.08 -0.64 -16.29
C SER A 479 -40.56 -0.39 -17.71
N CYS A 480 -41.20 0.45 -18.51
CA CYS A 480 -40.79 0.65 -19.90
C CYS A 480 -39.41 1.32 -20.11
N ASN A 481 -38.71 1.71 -19.04
CA ASN A 481 -37.29 2.09 -19.07
C ASN A 481 -36.41 1.21 -18.15
N ARG A 482 -36.95 0.11 -17.60
CA ARG A 482 -36.26 -0.89 -16.77
C ARG A 482 -36.59 -2.30 -17.27
N PRO A 483 -35.82 -2.84 -18.22
CA PRO A 483 -36.13 -4.14 -18.82
C PRO A 483 -36.11 -5.33 -17.84
N ALA A 484 -35.11 -5.38 -16.96
CA ALA A 484 -34.93 -6.50 -16.04
C ALA A 484 -34.17 -6.10 -14.78
N GLU A 485 -34.38 -6.87 -13.72
CA GLU A 485 -33.48 -6.94 -12.56
C GLU A 485 -32.35 -7.94 -12.84
N MET A 486 -31.29 -7.88 -12.02
CA MET A 486 -30.19 -8.85 -12.08
C MET A 486 -30.69 -10.27 -11.72
N ASN A 487 -30.22 -11.28 -12.45
CA ASN A 487 -30.63 -12.66 -12.22
C ASN A 487 -29.96 -13.28 -10.98
N GLU A 488 -28.70 -12.92 -10.68
CA GLU A 488 -27.96 -13.44 -9.54
C GLU A 488 -28.34 -12.75 -8.23
N ALA A 489 -28.37 -13.47 -7.10
CA ALA A 489 -28.69 -12.87 -5.80
C ALA A 489 -27.63 -11.86 -5.32
N LEU A 490 -26.35 -12.13 -5.61
CA LEU A 490 -25.21 -11.33 -5.22
C LEU A 490 -24.08 -11.48 -6.23
N VAL A 491 -23.52 -10.38 -6.73
CA VAL A 491 -22.36 -10.37 -7.64
C VAL A 491 -21.23 -9.56 -7.02
N SER A 492 -20.21 -10.25 -6.52
CA SER A 492 -19.01 -9.64 -5.93
C SER A 492 -18.10 -9.02 -7.01
N PRO A 493 -17.18 -8.11 -6.64
CA PRO A 493 -16.14 -7.63 -7.55
C PRO A 493 -15.42 -8.76 -8.29
N GLY A 494 -15.27 -8.60 -9.61
CA GLY A 494 -14.69 -9.57 -10.53
C GLY A 494 -15.65 -10.64 -11.08
N GLN A 495 -16.88 -10.74 -10.56
CA GLN A 495 -17.88 -11.71 -11.01
C GLN A 495 -18.78 -11.15 -12.11
N ASP A 496 -19.43 -12.04 -12.85
CA ASP A 496 -20.33 -11.70 -13.96
C ASP A 496 -21.80 -11.72 -13.49
N ALA A 497 -22.57 -10.76 -13.99
CA ALA A 497 -24.00 -10.61 -13.79
C ALA A 497 -24.73 -10.80 -15.12
N SER A 498 -25.93 -11.38 -15.06
CA SER A 498 -26.82 -11.56 -16.20
C SER A 498 -28.16 -10.86 -15.98
N PHE A 499 -28.74 -10.40 -17.09
CA PHE A 499 -30.04 -9.74 -17.13
C PHE A 499 -30.83 -10.28 -18.32
N GLU A 500 -32.01 -10.83 -18.07
CA GLU A 500 -32.80 -11.52 -19.08
C GLU A 500 -34.21 -10.95 -19.21
N PHE A 501 -34.64 -10.66 -20.44
CA PHE A 501 -35.96 -10.09 -20.70
C PHE A 501 -36.43 -10.29 -22.14
N TRP A 502 -37.74 -10.22 -22.34
CA TRP A 502 -38.34 -10.16 -23.67
C TRP A 502 -38.18 -8.77 -24.30
N TYR A 503 -37.84 -8.71 -25.58
CA TYR A 503 -37.69 -7.48 -26.36
C TYR A 503 -38.59 -7.57 -27.59
N LYS A 504 -39.64 -6.73 -27.66
CA LYS A 504 -40.72 -6.86 -28.66
C LYS A 504 -40.68 -5.72 -29.68
N ALA A 505 -40.61 -6.03 -30.96
CA ALA A 505 -40.62 -5.00 -32.01
C ALA A 505 -41.95 -4.24 -32.06
N PRO A 506 -41.93 -2.89 -32.10
CA PRO A 506 -43.15 -2.09 -32.29
C PRO A 506 -43.72 -2.26 -33.71
N ALA A 507 -44.97 -1.82 -33.91
CA ALA A 507 -45.51 -1.66 -35.25
C ALA A 507 -44.97 -0.36 -35.88
N THR A 508 -44.58 -0.42 -37.15
CA THR A 508 -44.04 0.74 -37.89
C THR A 508 -44.67 0.81 -39.28
N SER A 509 -44.90 2.01 -39.81
CA SER A 509 -45.47 2.18 -41.17
C SER A 509 -44.42 2.08 -42.29
N SER A 510 -43.15 2.16 -41.94
CA SER A 510 -41.99 2.09 -42.84
C SER A 510 -40.83 1.37 -42.15
N ASP A 511 -39.89 0.82 -42.92
CA ASP A 511 -38.64 0.28 -42.37
C ASP A 511 -37.97 1.34 -41.47
N THR A 512 -37.86 1.06 -40.17
CA THR A 512 -37.44 2.04 -39.16
C THR A 512 -36.34 1.47 -38.30
N SER A 513 -35.20 2.16 -38.22
CA SER A 513 -34.10 1.79 -37.32
C SER A 513 -34.25 2.46 -35.95
N PHE A 514 -34.17 1.67 -34.89
CA PHE A 514 -34.15 2.15 -33.51
C PHE A 514 -32.78 1.93 -32.90
N LEU A 515 -32.25 2.95 -32.23
CA LEU A 515 -31.05 2.86 -31.41
C LEU A 515 -31.45 2.74 -29.95
N THR A 516 -31.17 1.59 -29.34
CA THR A 516 -31.42 1.34 -27.92
C THR A 516 -30.09 1.34 -27.17
N ARG A 517 -30.00 2.13 -26.11
CA ARG A 517 -28.82 2.20 -25.25
C ARG A 517 -29.13 1.56 -23.91
N PHE A 518 -28.45 0.47 -23.60
CA PHE A 518 -28.56 -0.23 -22.32
C PHE A 518 -27.47 0.25 -21.38
N GLY A 519 -27.83 0.56 -20.13
CA GLY A 519 -26.89 0.79 -19.03
C GLY A 519 -27.36 0.06 -17.78
N LEU A 520 -26.58 0.16 -16.70
CA LEU A 520 -26.99 -0.36 -15.38
C LEU A 520 -27.21 0.78 -14.39
N VAL A 521 -28.17 0.58 -13.49
CA VAL A 521 -28.49 1.51 -12.40
C VAL A 521 -28.69 0.72 -11.11
N SER A 522 -28.48 1.35 -9.96
CA SER A 522 -28.69 0.76 -8.63
C SER A 522 -29.56 1.71 -7.82
N ASP A 523 -30.87 1.55 -7.72
CA ASP A 523 -31.71 2.59 -7.08
C ASP A 523 -31.47 2.66 -5.55
N PRO A 524 -31.29 3.83 -4.89
CA PRO A 524 -31.43 5.21 -5.40
C PRO A 524 -30.14 5.80 -6.00
N ILE A 525 -29.06 5.00 -6.09
CA ILE A 525 -27.76 5.36 -6.62
C ILE A 525 -27.85 5.61 -8.13
N SER A 526 -27.23 6.71 -8.54
CA SER A 526 -27.04 7.09 -9.94
C SER A 526 -26.33 6.01 -10.76
N LEU A 527 -26.52 6.08 -12.08
CA LEU A 527 -25.90 5.24 -13.13
C LEU A 527 -24.57 4.56 -12.73
N ILE A 528 -24.50 3.23 -12.90
CA ILE A 528 -23.26 2.47 -12.73
C ILE A 528 -22.32 2.78 -13.91
N GLY A 529 -21.09 3.19 -13.60
CA GLY A 529 -20.10 3.62 -14.60
C GLY A 529 -19.68 2.50 -15.57
N GLY A 530 -19.30 2.86 -16.80
CA GLY A 530 -18.74 1.90 -17.79
C GLY A 530 -19.76 0.98 -18.50
N THR A 531 -21.06 1.20 -18.30
CA THR A 531 -22.12 0.22 -18.64
C THR A 531 -22.81 0.42 -20.00
N THR A 532 -22.49 1.45 -20.78
CA THR A 532 -23.33 1.79 -21.93
C THR A 532 -23.04 0.92 -23.15
N GLN A 533 -23.96 0.02 -23.48
CA GLN A 533 -23.98 -0.71 -24.74
C GLN A 533 -25.09 -0.18 -25.65
N SER A 534 -24.79 -0.02 -26.94
CA SER A 534 -25.78 0.38 -27.94
C SER A 534 -26.16 -0.80 -28.83
N GLN A 535 -27.46 -0.93 -29.12
CA GLN A 535 -28.02 -1.91 -30.05
C GLN A 535 -28.85 -1.17 -31.08
N THR A 536 -28.56 -1.38 -32.36
CA THR A 536 -29.42 -0.90 -33.46
C THR A 536 -30.31 -2.03 -33.95
N THR A 537 -31.62 -1.80 -33.99
CA THR A 537 -32.62 -2.76 -34.47
C THR A 537 -33.42 -2.13 -35.60
N LEU A 538 -33.37 -2.73 -36.78
CA LEU A 538 -34.24 -2.41 -37.92
C LEU A 538 -35.57 -3.15 -37.74
N VAL A 539 -36.66 -2.41 -37.63
CA VAL A 539 -38.02 -2.96 -37.65
C VAL A 539 -38.58 -2.78 -39.05
N LYS A 540 -39.01 -3.87 -39.68
CA LYS A 540 -39.63 -3.84 -41.00
C LYS A 540 -40.98 -3.14 -40.99
N ALA A 541 -41.35 -2.48 -42.08
CA ALA A 541 -42.67 -1.88 -42.25
C ALA A 541 -43.78 -2.91 -42.05
N SER A 542 -44.89 -2.49 -41.44
CA SER A 542 -46.12 -3.27 -41.34
C SER A 542 -46.82 -3.35 -42.70
N VAL A 543 -46.74 -4.51 -43.35
CA VAL A 543 -47.32 -4.77 -44.67
C VAL A 543 -48.45 -5.79 -44.54
N TYR A 544 -49.66 -5.37 -44.89
CA TYR A 544 -50.85 -6.23 -45.03
C TYR A 544 -50.92 -6.75 -46.47
N SER A 545 -50.49 -7.99 -46.71
CA SER A 545 -50.48 -8.62 -48.04
C SER A 545 -50.94 -10.07 -47.98
N ALA A 546 -51.71 -10.49 -48.98
CA ALA A 546 -52.26 -11.83 -49.09
C ALA A 546 -51.99 -12.42 -50.48
N GLN A 547 -51.96 -13.74 -50.56
CA GLN A 547 -52.03 -14.49 -51.80
C GLN A 547 -53.26 -15.39 -51.76
N TYR A 548 -54.16 -15.26 -52.74
CA TYR A 548 -55.27 -16.22 -52.90
C TYR A 548 -54.74 -17.63 -53.20
N LEU A 549 -55.30 -18.64 -52.54
CA LEU A 549 -54.92 -20.04 -52.71
C LEU A 549 -56.03 -20.86 -53.36
N SER A 550 -57.23 -20.90 -52.76
CA SER A 550 -58.32 -21.74 -53.23
C SER A 550 -59.70 -21.25 -52.79
N VAL A 551 -60.73 -21.71 -53.50
CA VAL A 551 -62.15 -21.68 -53.14
C VAL A 551 -62.68 -23.09 -53.20
N GLU A 552 -63.27 -23.55 -52.11
CA GLU A 552 -63.85 -24.89 -51.96
C GLU A 552 -65.29 -24.73 -51.46
N ASN A 553 -66.24 -25.41 -52.10
CA ASN A 553 -67.65 -25.37 -51.72
C ASN A 553 -68.11 -26.76 -51.26
N TYR A 554 -68.94 -26.79 -50.23
CA TYR A 554 -69.43 -28.01 -49.60
C TYR A 554 -70.94 -27.96 -49.35
N THR A 555 -71.53 -29.13 -49.10
CA THR A 555 -72.93 -29.24 -48.67
C THR A 555 -73.15 -28.66 -47.27
N ASP A 556 -72.15 -28.78 -46.38
CA ASP A 556 -72.20 -28.28 -45.01
C ASP A 556 -70.82 -27.99 -44.40
N SER A 557 -70.80 -27.57 -43.13
CA SER A 557 -69.59 -27.24 -42.38
C SER A 557 -68.71 -28.43 -42.01
N SER A 558 -69.17 -29.68 -42.22
CA SER A 558 -68.34 -30.89 -42.05
C SER A 558 -67.32 -31.07 -43.17
N LYS A 559 -67.55 -30.42 -44.33
CA LYS A 559 -66.67 -30.42 -45.51
C LYS A 559 -66.39 -31.82 -46.09
N THR A 560 -67.33 -32.74 -45.91
CA THR A 560 -67.21 -34.12 -46.37
C THR A 560 -67.61 -34.31 -47.83
N THR A 561 -68.56 -33.52 -48.33
CA THR A 561 -69.06 -33.59 -49.71
C THR A 561 -68.87 -32.26 -50.41
N SER A 562 -68.04 -32.24 -51.46
CA SER A 562 -67.78 -31.05 -52.27
C SER A 562 -68.89 -30.83 -53.31
N VAL A 563 -69.17 -29.56 -53.63
CA VAL A 563 -70.11 -29.17 -54.69
C VAL A 563 -69.45 -28.19 -55.66
N PRO A 564 -69.85 -28.16 -56.94
CA PRO A 564 -69.27 -27.25 -57.93
C PRO A 564 -69.39 -25.78 -57.50
N ALA A 565 -68.32 -25.01 -57.68
CA ALA A 565 -68.27 -23.63 -57.18
C ALA A 565 -69.19 -22.64 -57.92
N ASN A 566 -69.63 -23.00 -59.13
CA ASN A 566 -70.13 -22.04 -60.11
C ASN A 566 -71.61 -22.27 -60.49
N ILE A 567 -72.30 -23.27 -59.93
CA ILE A 567 -73.69 -23.58 -60.27
C ILE A 567 -74.48 -23.86 -59.00
N LEU A 568 -75.56 -23.11 -58.78
CA LEU A 568 -76.48 -23.28 -57.64
C LEU A 568 -77.94 -23.22 -58.11
N SER A 569 -78.83 -23.93 -57.43
CA SER A 569 -80.29 -23.76 -57.59
C SER A 569 -80.80 -22.57 -56.77
N PRO A 570 -81.92 -21.93 -57.14
CA PRO A 570 -82.52 -20.84 -56.36
C PRO A 570 -82.70 -21.22 -54.89
N GLY A 571 -82.20 -20.38 -53.97
CA GLY A 571 -82.29 -20.62 -52.53
C GLY A 571 -81.32 -21.66 -51.97
N GLN A 572 -80.56 -22.38 -52.80
CA GLN A 572 -79.57 -23.36 -52.35
C GLN A 572 -78.51 -22.70 -51.47
N ARG A 573 -78.23 -23.31 -50.32
CA ARG A 573 -77.12 -22.92 -49.43
C ARG A 573 -75.94 -23.84 -49.68
N THR A 574 -74.74 -23.27 -49.76
CA THR A 574 -73.48 -24.02 -49.78
C THR A 574 -72.53 -23.44 -48.74
N TYR A 575 -71.69 -24.29 -48.15
CA TYR A 575 -70.66 -23.86 -47.22
C TYR A 575 -69.36 -23.60 -47.99
N MET A 576 -68.95 -22.33 -48.08
CA MET A 576 -67.80 -21.88 -48.85
C MET A 576 -66.58 -21.70 -47.94
N VAL A 577 -65.43 -22.16 -48.41
CA VAL A 577 -64.11 -22.01 -47.75
C VAL A 577 -63.18 -21.30 -48.72
N LEU A 578 -62.77 -20.09 -48.37
CA LEU A 578 -61.73 -19.35 -49.09
C LEU A 578 -60.41 -19.44 -48.33
N ARG A 579 -59.33 -19.77 -49.02
CA ARG A 579 -57.99 -19.84 -48.44
C ARG A 579 -57.07 -18.77 -49.00
N PHE A 580 -56.31 -18.13 -48.11
CA PHE A 580 -55.30 -17.13 -48.46
C PHE A 580 -54.02 -17.39 -47.67
N ARG A 581 -52.85 -17.17 -48.27
CA ARG A 581 -51.57 -17.13 -47.54
C ARG A 581 -51.28 -15.72 -47.09
N ASN A 582 -50.84 -15.54 -45.84
CA ASN A 582 -50.31 -14.27 -45.36
C ASN A 582 -48.91 -14.06 -45.95
N THR A 583 -48.79 -13.14 -46.91
CA THR A 583 -47.50 -12.77 -47.53
C THR A 583 -46.98 -11.43 -47.02
N GLY A 584 -47.64 -10.85 -46.01
CA GLY A 584 -47.25 -9.63 -45.34
C GLY A 584 -46.15 -9.83 -44.31
N THR A 585 -45.85 -8.76 -43.56
CA THR A 585 -44.84 -8.76 -42.49
C THR A 585 -45.43 -8.82 -41.09
N ILE A 586 -46.76 -8.84 -40.97
CA ILE A 586 -47.48 -8.78 -39.71
C ILE A 586 -48.45 -9.95 -39.56
N ASN A 587 -48.72 -10.31 -38.32
CA ASN A 587 -49.72 -11.33 -38.01
C ASN A 587 -51.13 -10.81 -38.34
N TRP A 588 -51.94 -11.65 -38.98
CA TRP A 588 -53.38 -11.41 -39.10
C TRP A 588 -54.07 -11.85 -37.82
N THR A 589 -55.02 -11.06 -37.32
CA THR A 589 -55.79 -11.39 -36.11
C THR A 589 -57.28 -11.41 -36.40
N SER A 590 -58.04 -12.19 -35.63
CA SER A 590 -59.51 -12.21 -35.67
C SER A 590 -60.16 -11.27 -34.65
N SER A 591 -59.39 -10.69 -33.73
CA SER A 591 -59.87 -9.69 -32.77
C SER A 591 -58.87 -8.55 -32.55
N GLY A 592 -59.32 -7.42 -31.98
CA GLY A 592 -58.50 -6.26 -31.66
C GLY A 592 -58.38 -5.23 -32.79
N SER A 593 -57.28 -4.48 -32.81
CA SER A 593 -56.99 -3.51 -33.88
C SER A 593 -56.36 -4.24 -35.08
N GLY A 594 -56.82 -3.97 -36.31
CA GLY A 594 -56.26 -4.57 -37.52
C GLY A 594 -56.78 -5.98 -37.84
N VAL A 595 -58.01 -6.29 -37.40
CA VAL A 595 -58.69 -7.56 -37.70
C VAL A 595 -58.82 -7.81 -39.19
N ILE A 596 -58.57 -9.05 -39.62
CA ILE A 596 -58.75 -9.43 -41.02
C ILE A 596 -60.14 -10.01 -41.22
N ARG A 597 -60.89 -9.38 -42.12
CA ARG A 597 -62.25 -9.77 -42.48
C ARG A 597 -62.37 -9.99 -43.98
N LEU A 598 -63.32 -10.84 -44.35
CA LEU A 598 -63.70 -11.01 -45.74
C LEU A 598 -64.68 -9.91 -46.15
N LEU A 599 -64.46 -9.33 -47.32
CA LEU A 599 -65.28 -8.28 -47.93
C LEU A 599 -65.81 -8.73 -49.28
N THR A 600 -67.09 -8.45 -49.57
CA THR A 600 -67.67 -8.62 -50.91
C THR A 600 -67.76 -7.33 -51.70
N ASN A 601 -67.55 -7.40 -53.02
CA ASN A 601 -67.87 -6.36 -54.01
C ASN A 601 -67.41 -4.94 -53.62
N ASN A 602 -66.18 -4.81 -53.11
CA ASN A 602 -65.61 -3.55 -52.64
C ASN A 602 -66.49 -2.81 -51.61
N GLY A 603 -67.28 -3.53 -50.81
CA GLY A 603 -68.12 -2.95 -49.75
C GLY A 603 -69.61 -2.91 -50.03
N THR A 604 -70.09 -3.35 -51.20
CA THR A 604 -71.53 -3.43 -51.46
C THR A 604 -72.14 -4.75 -50.97
N SER A 605 -73.43 -4.72 -50.63
CA SER A 605 -74.17 -5.91 -50.20
C SER A 605 -74.22 -6.94 -51.32
N SER A 606 -73.96 -8.20 -50.97
CA SER A 606 -74.05 -9.33 -51.88
C SER A 606 -75.48 -9.88 -51.93
N PRO A 607 -76.01 -10.22 -53.12
CA PRO A 607 -77.28 -10.93 -53.25
C PRO A 607 -77.20 -12.36 -52.67
N PHE A 608 -76.00 -12.87 -52.39
CA PHE A 608 -75.78 -14.18 -51.77
C PHE A 608 -75.71 -14.16 -50.24
N CYS A 609 -76.06 -13.01 -49.63
CA CYS A 609 -76.03 -12.81 -48.19
C CYS A 609 -76.84 -13.89 -47.47
N ASP A 610 -76.16 -14.66 -46.62
CA ASP A 610 -76.79 -15.58 -45.68
C ASP A 610 -76.98 -14.88 -44.34
N GLN A 611 -78.00 -15.29 -43.58
CA GLN A 611 -78.28 -14.74 -42.24
C GLN A 611 -77.13 -14.90 -41.23
N THR A 612 -76.18 -15.80 -41.51
CA THR A 612 -74.98 -16.02 -40.68
C THR A 612 -73.83 -15.07 -40.98
N TRP A 613 -73.94 -14.21 -42.01
CA TRP A 613 -72.92 -13.19 -42.29
C TRP A 613 -72.92 -12.12 -41.21
N LEU A 614 -71.76 -11.51 -40.97
CA LEU A 614 -71.65 -10.37 -40.04
C LEU A 614 -72.51 -9.19 -40.51
N THR A 615 -72.45 -8.91 -41.81
CA THR A 615 -73.33 -7.99 -42.55
C THR A 615 -73.40 -8.47 -44.00
N CYS A 616 -74.36 -8.01 -44.80
CA CYS A 616 -74.46 -8.48 -46.20
C CYS A 616 -73.30 -8.10 -47.12
N ASN A 617 -72.31 -7.34 -46.65
CA ASN A 617 -71.03 -7.09 -47.33
C ASN A 617 -69.81 -7.67 -46.59
N ARG A 618 -69.99 -8.39 -45.48
CA ARG A 618 -68.95 -9.00 -44.63
C ARG A 618 -69.34 -10.45 -44.29
N PRO A 619 -68.91 -11.45 -45.08
CA PRO A 619 -69.33 -12.83 -44.87
C PRO A 619 -68.86 -13.43 -43.55
N THR A 620 -67.61 -13.22 -43.17
CA THR A 620 -67.00 -13.86 -42.00
C THR A 620 -65.68 -13.18 -41.60
N GLU A 621 -65.19 -13.51 -40.42
CA GLU A 621 -63.86 -13.12 -39.92
C GLU A 621 -62.84 -14.24 -40.19
N LEU A 622 -61.56 -13.95 -39.93
CA LEU A 622 -60.49 -14.93 -39.97
C LEU A 622 -60.81 -16.13 -39.05
N LYS A 623 -60.73 -17.36 -39.57
CA LYS A 623 -60.85 -18.56 -38.73
C LYS A 623 -59.58 -18.81 -37.93
N GLY A 624 -59.72 -18.90 -36.61
CA GLY A 624 -58.61 -19.03 -35.66
C GLY A 624 -58.29 -17.69 -34.98
N SER A 625 -57.24 -17.65 -34.16
CA SER A 625 -56.87 -16.44 -33.40
C SER A 625 -55.82 -15.58 -34.12
N THR A 626 -54.84 -16.20 -34.76
CA THR A 626 -53.71 -15.49 -35.38
C THR A 626 -53.11 -16.28 -36.54
N VAL A 627 -52.78 -15.62 -37.65
CA VAL A 627 -52.05 -16.20 -38.78
C VAL A 627 -50.78 -15.39 -39.03
N SER A 628 -49.63 -16.00 -38.72
CA SER A 628 -48.31 -15.39 -38.91
C SER A 628 -47.94 -15.27 -40.40
N PRO A 629 -47.01 -14.37 -40.77
CA PRO A 629 -46.40 -14.35 -42.10
C PRO A 629 -45.97 -15.74 -42.58
N GLY A 630 -46.30 -16.06 -43.84
CA GLY A 630 -46.04 -17.35 -44.49
C GLY A 630 -47.09 -18.44 -44.22
N GLN A 631 -48.01 -18.26 -43.26
CA GLN A 631 -49.04 -19.24 -42.94
C GLN A 631 -50.33 -19.03 -43.73
N ASP A 632 -51.11 -20.11 -43.86
CA ASP A 632 -52.40 -20.11 -44.57
C ASP A 632 -53.56 -19.82 -43.62
N ALA A 633 -54.47 -18.97 -44.08
CA ALA A 633 -55.71 -18.60 -43.42
C ALA A 633 -56.91 -19.19 -44.15
N SER A 634 -57.97 -19.49 -43.41
CA SER A 634 -59.26 -19.91 -43.95
C SER A 634 -60.37 -18.94 -43.55
N PHE A 635 -61.27 -18.64 -44.48
CA PHE A 635 -62.49 -17.88 -44.27
C PHE A 635 -63.66 -18.76 -44.68
N GLU A 636 -64.52 -19.09 -43.72
CA GLU A 636 -65.58 -20.08 -43.90
C GLU A 636 -66.95 -19.48 -43.57
N PHE A 637 -67.92 -19.67 -44.46
CA PHE A 637 -69.25 -19.07 -44.34
C PHE A 637 -70.29 -19.77 -45.22
N TRP A 638 -71.56 -19.59 -44.89
CA TRP A 638 -72.67 -20.01 -45.76
C TRP A 638 -72.87 -19.02 -46.90
N TYR A 639 -73.04 -19.52 -48.12
CA TYR A 639 -73.29 -18.74 -49.34
C TYR A 639 -74.64 -19.20 -49.93
N LYS A 640 -75.65 -18.32 -49.94
CA LYS A 640 -77.03 -18.68 -50.31
C LYS A 640 -77.41 -18.08 -51.65
N ALA A 641 -77.79 -18.89 -52.64
CA ALA A 641 -78.24 -18.39 -53.93
C ALA A 641 -79.54 -17.55 -53.81
N PRO A 642 -79.64 -16.38 -54.48
CA PRO A 642 -80.89 -15.62 -54.54
C PRO A 642 -81.97 -16.40 -55.30
N MET A 643 -83.23 -16.02 -55.07
CA MET A 643 -84.35 -16.55 -55.85
C MET A 643 -84.35 -15.90 -57.24
N VAL A 644 -84.33 -16.71 -58.30
CA VAL A 644 -84.39 -16.24 -59.69
C VAL A 644 -85.38 -17.09 -60.48
N SER A 645 -86.03 -16.50 -61.49
CA SER A 645 -87.00 -17.19 -62.37
C SER A 645 -86.40 -17.60 -63.73
N SER A 646 -85.13 -17.26 -63.98
CA SER A 646 -84.37 -17.60 -65.19
C SER A 646 -82.91 -17.78 -64.83
N VAL A 647 -82.14 -18.46 -65.69
CA VAL A 647 -80.68 -18.59 -65.55
C VAL A 647 -80.07 -17.20 -65.39
N THR A 648 -79.46 -16.94 -64.24
CA THR A 648 -78.88 -15.64 -63.89
C THR A 648 -77.45 -15.84 -63.43
N THR A 649 -76.51 -15.15 -64.09
CA THR A 649 -75.09 -15.18 -63.72
C THR A 649 -74.77 -14.00 -62.80
N TYR A 650 -74.16 -14.30 -61.66
CA TYR A 650 -73.64 -13.30 -60.74
C TYR A 650 -72.13 -13.36 -60.66
N THR A 651 -71.50 -12.21 -60.50
CA THR A 651 -70.07 -12.08 -60.24
C THR A 651 -69.88 -11.44 -58.86
N THR A 652 -69.28 -12.18 -57.94
CA THR A 652 -68.97 -11.71 -56.59
C THR A 652 -67.46 -11.59 -56.46
N ARG A 653 -66.97 -10.40 -56.13
CA ARG A 653 -65.57 -10.21 -55.74
C ARG A 653 -65.43 -10.41 -54.25
N PHE A 654 -64.52 -11.28 -53.83
CA PHE A 654 -64.07 -11.42 -52.46
C PHE A 654 -62.71 -10.73 -52.30
N SER A 655 -62.50 -10.02 -51.20
CA SER A 655 -61.22 -9.39 -50.87
C SER A 655 -61.02 -9.39 -49.36
N LEU A 656 -59.77 -9.40 -48.91
CA LEU A 656 -59.46 -9.28 -47.48
C LEU A 656 -59.25 -7.82 -47.12
N VAL A 657 -59.79 -7.40 -45.99
CA VAL A 657 -59.62 -6.05 -45.44
C VAL A 657 -59.12 -6.09 -44.01
N SER A 658 -58.32 -5.10 -43.64
CA SER A 658 -58.08 -4.75 -42.24
C SER A 658 -58.86 -3.50 -41.88
N ASP A 659 -59.51 -3.49 -40.70
CA ASP A 659 -60.22 -2.30 -40.23
C ASP A 659 -59.26 -1.28 -39.56
N PRO A 660 -59.33 0.04 -39.91
CA PRO A 660 -60.29 0.68 -40.81
C PRO A 660 -59.71 0.92 -42.21
N ILE A 661 -60.10 0.06 -43.16
CA ILE A 661 -60.14 0.30 -44.61
C ILE A 661 -58.78 0.34 -45.32
N SER A 662 -58.00 -0.73 -45.23
CA SER A 662 -57.10 -1.10 -46.35
C SER A 662 -57.46 -2.49 -46.87
N MET A 663 -57.69 -2.58 -48.18
CA MET A 663 -57.74 -3.87 -48.86
C MET A 663 -56.33 -4.43 -48.90
N LEU A 664 -56.18 -5.67 -48.45
CA LEU A 664 -54.89 -6.36 -48.47
C LEU A 664 -54.43 -6.48 -49.93
N GLN A 665 -53.17 -6.11 -50.19
CA GLN A 665 -52.58 -6.32 -51.51
C GLN A 665 -52.64 -7.80 -51.88
N GLY A 666 -53.00 -8.12 -53.13
CA GLY A 666 -53.09 -9.50 -53.62
C GLY A 666 -54.29 -10.33 -53.12
N SER A 667 -55.21 -9.76 -52.34
CA SER A 667 -56.34 -10.48 -51.75
C SER A 667 -57.60 -10.62 -52.64
N GLY A 668 -57.61 -10.01 -53.83
CA GLY A 668 -58.78 -9.99 -54.70
C GLY A 668 -59.02 -11.33 -55.40
N GLN A 669 -60.19 -11.93 -55.18
CA GLN A 669 -60.68 -13.10 -55.90
C GLN A 669 -62.06 -12.84 -56.50
N ILE A 670 -62.30 -13.31 -57.72
CA ILE A 670 -63.60 -13.18 -58.40
C ILE A 670 -64.26 -14.56 -58.49
N GLN A 671 -65.47 -14.67 -57.97
CA GLN A 671 -66.31 -15.86 -58.05
C GLN A 671 -67.49 -15.60 -58.99
N THR A 672 -67.61 -16.39 -60.05
CA THR A 672 -68.77 -16.36 -60.95
C THR A 672 -69.70 -17.51 -60.60
N THR A 673 -70.98 -17.22 -60.37
CA THR A 673 -71.99 -18.21 -59.97
C THR A 673 -73.22 -18.07 -60.86
N ASN A 674 -73.56 -19.16 -61.56
CA ASN A 674 -74.80 -19.29 -62.30
C ASN A 674 -75.88 -19.85 -61.36
N VAL A 675 -76.99 -19.14 -61.22
CA VAL A 675 -78.17 -19.63 -60.53
C VAL A 675 -79.16 -20.13 -61.58
N ILE A 676 -79.43 -21.44 -61.56
CA ILE A 676 -80.23 -22.14 -62.58
C ILE A 676 -81.49 -22.69 -61.88
N PRO A 677 -82.69 -22.16 -62.21
CA PRO A 677 -83.98 -22.64 -61.67
C PRO A 677 -84.23 -24.14 -61.81
#